data_AF-A0A6N2WZI8-F1
#
_entry.id   AF-A0A6N2WZI8-F1
#
_cell.length_a   1.000
_cell.length_b   1.000
_cell.length_c   1.000
_cell.angle_alpha   90.00
_cell.angle_beta   90.00
_cell.angle_gamma   90.00
#
_symmetry.space_group_name_H-M   'P 1'
#
loop_
_entity.id
_entity.type
_entity.pdbx_description
1 polymer ?
#
loop_
_entity_poly.entity_id
_entity_poly.type
_entity_poly.pdbx_seq_one_letter_code
_entity_poly.pdbx_strand_id
1 'polypeptide(L)'
;MNLERQTVHHPETNDLLWQHATRHDYTKGLATRTIPDNLPPVEWLTYGSGYLTGMKLGDTPLVEFTRDRLHRETQRRFGEYDLTTVYTPAGQLQRHHLSILQLNRDYTWNSGGQLVRIRGQHEQRDYQYGDAGRLLSTHITSPHHDLAQWTFTDPAGNRTAQRDKYPMLPDHFRDNRISQDVENFYHYDEHGRLTEKDERRIHPHGSVVHHYRYDNQHRLTHYRRMQQGNVLTESRYLYDPPGRRVSKRVWACTVYHDGSCSQPALQETVWYAWDGNRLTTTQTDKTRIQTVYLPGSFTPLIRIETATGELTRAIRRTLAEKFQQEANVTFPPELVARVDNLEAELRRGELSEANQQWLTQCGLTPEQMKNQLEPEYTPERKIHLYHCDHRGLPLALIDVNGAIAWRAEFDEWGNVLREDNPHNLEQLIRLPGQQWDKETGLYYNRHRYYDPAQGRYITQDPIGLMGGLNPYQYPLNPVQFIDPLGLKDVVAVVWGRRVLDKSVGHVFLGDSNSNVYMSSFPTPHGMHGVNTTKNWVNTQVAEGRTPDGIYLISVPDDDSFDKAAKDERDKDSWDWYSNNANETNCTVQAYKTLKAGGVKLSTPWVAPWSPNDFLDEMNNLSKQKNSGVTKIPMQWWAMYPE
;
A
#
# COMPACT_ATOMS: atom_id res chain seq x y z
N MET A 1 -15.45 10.62 -17.18
CA MET A 1 -14.64 9.46 -17.58
C MET A 1 -14.36 8.63 -16.34
N ASN A 2 -14.89 7.41 -16.26
CA ASN A 2 -14.62 6.50 -15.13
C ASN A 2 -13.76 5.31 -15.59
N LEU A 3 -12.73 5.58 -16.37
CA LEU A 3 -11.84 4.58 -16.95
C LEU A 3 -10.40 5.03 -16.72
N GLU A 4 -9.62 4.22 -16.05
CA GLU A 4 -8.17 4.31 -16.04
C GLU A 4 -7.62 3.32 -17.07
N ARG A 5 -6.77 3.80 -17.99
CA ARG A 5 -6.17 2.98 -19.05
C ARG A 5 -4.67 3.21 -19.08
N GLN A 6 -3.92 2.12 -19.11
CA GLN A 6 -2.46 2.11 -19.22
C GLN A 6 -2.10 1.37 -20.50
N THR A 7 -1.21 1.95 -21.30
CA THR A 7 -0.67 1.31 -22.51
C THR A 7 0.84 1.47 -22.52
N VAL A 8 1.52 0.44 -23.01
CA VAL A 8 2.97 0.44 -23.21
C VAL A 8 3.24 0.13 -24.66
N HIS A 9 3.98 1.01 -25.32
CA HIS A 9 4.32 0.91 -26.73
C HIS A 9 5.82 0.75 -26.93
N HIS A 10 6.20 0.07 -28.00
CA HIS A 10 7.59 -0.01 -28.42
C HIS A 10 8.04 1.39 -28.88
N PRO A 11 9.18 1.92 -28.39
CA PRO A 11 9.54 3.32 -28.61
C PRO A 11 9.84 3.66 -30.08
N GLU A 12 10.31 2.70 -30.87
CA GLU A 12 10.71 2.94 -32.25
C GLU A 12 9.62 2.62 -33.28
N THR A 13 8.83 1.57 -33.03
CA THR A 13 7.82 1.09 -33.97
C THR A 13 6.41 1.53 -33.58
N ASN A 14 6.23 2.04 -32.36
CA ASN A 14 4.95 2.39 -31.74
C ASN A 14 3.99 1.20 -31.57
N ASP A 15 4.47 -0.04 -31.73
CA ASP A 15 3.67 -1.25 -31.54
C ASP A 15 3.19 -1.36 -30.09
N LEU A 16 1.93 -1.72 -29.89
CA LEU A 16 1.39 -1.95 -28.56
C LEU A 16 1.99 -3.22 -27.96
N LEU A 17 2.79 -3.08 -26.90
CA LEU A 17 3.42 -4.19 -26.17
C LEU A 17 2.50 -4.75 -25.09
N TRP A 18 1.77 -3.87 -24.40
CA TRP A 18 0.86 -4.26 -23.33
C TRP A 18 -0.18 -3.16 -23.06
N GLN A 19 -1.38 -3.56 -22.63
CA GLN A 19 -2.40 -2.63 -22.17
C GLN A 19 -3.15 -3.19 -20.97
N HIS A 20 -3.63 -2.27 -20.13
CA HIS A 20 -4.56 -2.56 -19.07
C HIS A 20 -5.65 -1.49 -18.98
N ALA A 21 -6.87 -1.89 -18.62
CA ALA A 21 -7.96 -0.97 -18.32
C ALA A 21 -8.70 -1.35 -17.04
N THR A 22 -9.04 -0.35 -16.23
CA THR A 22 -9.93 -0.49 -15.08
C THR A 22 -11.03 0.55 -15.15
N ARG A 23 -12.29 0.10 -15.10
CA ARG A 23 -13.47 0.97 -15.04
C ARG A 23 -14.02 1.05 -13.63
N HIS A 24 -14.60 2.18 -13.26
CA HIS A 24 -15.23 2.38 -11.96
C HIS A 24 -16.68 2.85 -12.11
N ASP A 25 -17.58 2.30 -11.31
CA ASP A 25 -18.93 2.86 -11.14
C ASP A 25 -19.04 3.49 -9.75
N TYR A 26 -19.45 4.75 -9.73
CA TYR A 26 -19.61 5.55 -8.53
C TYR A 26 -21.10 5.77 -8.28
N THR A 27 -21.61 5.34 -7.13
CA THR A 27 -23.01 5.59 -6.75
C THR A 27 -23.14 6.78 -5.80
N LYS A 28 -22.12 7.10 -4.98
CA LYS A 28 -22.09 8.25 -4.02
C LYS A 28 -20.68 8.78 -3.73
N GLY A 29 -19.81 8.90 -4.73
CA GLY A 29 -18.42 9.36 -4.57
C GLY A 29 -17.41 8.30 -4.11
N LEU A 30 -17.88 7.13 -3.66
CA LEU A 30 -17.07 5.92 -3.51
C LEU A 30 -17.26 5.01 -4.72
N ALA A 31 -16.18 4.41 -5.21
CA ALA A 31 -16.25 3.35 -6.21
C ALA A 31 -16.84 2.11 -5.53
N THR A 32 -18.14 1.90 -5.68
CA THR A 32 -18.83 0.69 -5.18
C THR A 32 -18.57 -0.51 -6.08
N ARG A 33 -18.06 -0.26 -7.29
CA ARG A 33 -17.78 -1.27 -8.31
C ARG A 33 -16.54 -0.88 -9.09
N THR A 34 -15.61 -1.81 -9.20
CA THR A 34 -14.40 -1.70 -10.01
C THR A 34 -14.37 -2.88 -10.98
N ILE A 35 -14.12 -2.61 -12.25
CA ILE A 35 -14.14 -3.60 -13.34
C ILE A 35 -12.77 -3.57 -14.00
N PRO A 36 -11.81 -4.37 -13.51
CA PRO A 36 -10.55 -4.60 -14.21
C PRO A 36 -10.81 -5.36 -15.51
N ASP A 37 -9.97 -5.14 -16.52
CA ASP A 37 -10.01 -5.97 -17.72
C ASP A 37 -9.81 -7.46 -17.39
N ASN A 38 -10.43 -8.30 -18.23
CA ASN A 38 -10.34 -9.76 -18.15
C ASN A 38 -10.81 -10.37 -16.82
N LEU A 39 -11.49 -9.58 -15.98
CA LEU A 39 -12.09 -10.02 -14.72
C LEU A 39 -13.56 -9.58 -14.61
N PRO A 40 -14.39 -10.39 -13.92
CA PRO A 40 -15.70 -9.92 -13.50
C PRO A 40 -15.59 -8.69 -12.60
N PRO A 41 -16.66 -7.86 -12.52
CA PRO A 41 -16.72 -6.73 -11.61
C PRO A 41 -16.44 -7.12 -10.16
N VAL A 42 -15.56 -6.37 -9.50
CA VAL A 42 -15.41 -6.37 -8.05
C VAL A 42 -16.42 -5.39 -7.47
N GLU A 43 -17.39 -5.89 -6.72
CA GLU A 43 -18.46 -5.07 -6.14
C GLU A 43 -18.41 -5.15 -4.61
N TRP A 44 -18.42 -3.98 -3.98
CA TRP A 44 -18.44 -3.83 -2.53
C TRP A 44 -19.87 -3.64 -2.04
N LEU A 45 -20.30 -4.52 -1.16
CA LEU A 45 -21.61 -4.45 -0.51
C LEU A 45 -21.49 -3.56 0.72
N THR A 46 -22.39 -2.59 0.83
CA THR A 46 -22.36 -1.59 1.91
C THR A 46 -23.73 -1.36 2.54
N TYR A 47 -23.73 -0.87 3.77
CA TYR A 47 -24.92 -0.36 4.46
C TYR A 47 -24.66 1.04 5.04
N GLY A 48 -25.74 1.76 5.33
CA GLY A 48 -25.71 3.09 5.93
C GLY A 48 -24.84 4.08 5.14
N SER A 49 -23.88 4.70 5.82
CA SER A 49 -22.95 5.70 5.27
C SER A 49 -21.72 5.12 4.57
N GLY A 50 -21.78 3.85 4.12
CA GLY A 50 -20.70 3.21 3.34
C GLY A 50 -19.89 2.16 4.10
N TYR A 51 -20.42 1.61 5.19
CA TYR A 51 -19.77 0.52 5.91
C TYR A 51 -19.86 -0.79 5.13
N LEU A 52 -18.74 -1.50 5.01
CA LEU A 52 -18.66 -2.76 4.26
C LEU A 52 -19.40 -3.89 4.99
N THR A 53 -20.29 -4.58 4.28
CA THR A 53 -20.89 -5.87 4.66
C THR A 53 -20.30 -7.05 3.89
N GLY A 54 -19.73 -6.81 2.72
CA GLY A 54 -19.12 -7.88 1.94
C GLY A 54 -18.52 -7.42 0.62
N MET A 55 -18.01 -8.40 -0.12
CA MET A 55 -17.45 -8.23 -1.46
C MET A 55 -17.85 -9.42 -2.33
N LYS A 56 -18.23 -9.14 -3.57
CA LYS A 56 -18.51 -10.15 -4.59
C LYS A 56 -17.64 -9.92 -5.83
N LEU A 57 -17.34 -11.02 -6.52
CA LEU A 57 -16.67 -11.04 -7.82
C LEU A 57 -17.67 -11.51 -8.87
N GLY A 58 -18.09 -10.61 -9.76
CA GLY A 58 -19.27 -10.82 -10.59
C GLY A 58 -20.51 -10.99 -9.73
N ASP A 59 -21.21 -12.10 -9.92
CA ASP A 59 -22.39 -12.44 -9.13
C ASP A 59 -22.08 -13.37 -7.94
N THR A 60 -20.81 -13.74 -7.73
CA THR A 60 -20.39 -14.66 -6.67
C THR A 60 -19.92 -13.89 -5.43
N PRO A 61 -20.64 -13.96 -4.29
CA PRO A 61 -20.14 -13.45 -3.01
C PRO A 61 -18.87 -14.19 -2.60
N LEU A 62 -17.84 -13.45 -2.16
CA LEU A 62 -16.56 -14.04 -1.73
C LEU A 62 -16.25 -13.73 -0.26
N VAL A 63 -16.47 -12.49 0.17
CA VAL A 63 -16.11 -12.06 1.53
C VAL A 63 -17.32 -11.45 2.22
N GLU A 64 -17.51 -11.82 3.49
CA GLU A 64 -18.53 -11.24 4.37
C GLU A 64 -17.86 -10.60 5.58
N PHE A 65 -18.42 -9.47 6.04
CA PHE A 65 -17.95 -8.74 7.21
C PHE A 65 -19.10 -8.56 8.21
N THR A 66 -18.90 -9.03 9.45
CA THR A 66 -19.77 -8.69 10.59
C THR A 66 -19.14 -7.55 11.37
N ARG A 67 -19.96 -6.59 11.80
CA ARG A 67 -19.50 -5.39 12.52
C ARG A 67 -20.26 -5.17 13.81
N ASP A 68 -19.59 -4.58 14.79
CA ASP A 68 -20.24 -4.17 16.05
C ASP A 68 -21.01 -2.84 15.90
N ARG A 69 -21.59 -2.36 17.01
CA ARG A 69 -22.34 -1.09 17.07
C ARG A 69 -21.48 0.14 16.79
N LEU A 70 -20.15 0.04 16.87
CA LEU A 70 -19.20 1.08 16.51
C LEU A 70 -18.69 0.91 15.08
N HIS A 71 -19.31 0.00 14.30
CA HIS A 71 -18.97 -0.34 12.94
C HIS A 71 -17.54 -0.89 12.75
N ARG A 72 -16.92 -1.43 13.81
CA ARG A 72 -15.62 -2.12 13.73
C ARG A 72 -15.83 -3.56 13.26
N GLU A 73 -14.88 -4.09 12.50
CA GLU A 73 -14.94 -5.48 12.02
C GLU A 73 -14.78 -6.44 13.20
N THR A 74 -15.78 -7.29 13.42
CA THR A 74 -15.77 -8.32 14.49
C THR A 74 -15.69 -9.72 13.92
N GLN A 75 -16.05 -9.89 12.65
CA GLN A 75 -15.89 -11.15 11.95
C GLN A 75 -15.64 -10.92 10.46
N ARG A 76 -14.84 -11.81 9.87
CA ARG A 76 -14.65 -11.92 8.42
C ARG A 76 -14.76 -13.37 7.98
N ARG A 77 -15.51 -13.62 6.92
CA ARG A 77 -15.65 -14.95 6.32
C ARG A 77 -15.23 -14.99 4.85
N PHE A 78 -14.66 -16.11 4.45
CA PHE A 78 -14.28 -16.44 3.06
C PHE A 78 -14.24 -17.97 2.91
N GLY A 79 -15.28 -18.58 2.32
CA GLY A 79 -15.42 -20.05 2.36
C GLY A 79 -15.40 -20.56 3.80
N GLU A 80 -14.50 -21.52 4.09
CA GLU A 80 -14.30 -22.09 5.45
C GLU A 80 -13.37 -21.24 6.35
N TYR A 81 -12.79 -20.16 5.82
CA TYR A 81 -12.07 -19.18 6.64
C TYR A 81 -13.07 -18.35 7.44
N ASP A 82 -12.94 -18.37 8.77
CA ASP A 82 -13.70 -17.51 9.69
C ASP A 82 -12.71 -16.87 10.67
N LEU A 83 -12.56 -15.56 10.61
CA LEU A 83 -11.76 -14.75 11.54
C LEU A 83 -12.70 -13.99 12.46
N THR A 84 -12.52 -14.15 13.76
CA THR A 84 -13.13 -13.32 14.80
C THR A 84 -12.11 -12.32 15.34
N THR A 85 -12.52 -11.06 15.39
CA THR A 85 -11.72 -9.94 15.89
C THR A 85 -12.32 -9.39 17.18
N VAL A 86 -11.49 -9.30 18.22
CA VAL A 86 -11.87 -8.74 19.52
C VAL A 86 -11.03 -7.52 19.82
N TYR A 87 -11.67 -6.49 20.36
CA TYR A 87 -11.02 -5.25 20.79
C TYR A 87 -11.08 -5.07 22.30
N THR A 88 -10.10 -4.37 22.85
CA THR A 88 -10.14 -3.88 24.24
C THR A 88 -11.22 -2.78 24.40
N PRO A 89 -11.61 -2.41 25.64
CA PRO A 89 -12.48 -1.25 25.87
C PRO A 89 -11.92 0.05 25.27
N ALA A 90 -10.60 0.19 25.32
CA ALA A 90 -9.77 1.21 24.66
C ALA A 90 -9.88 1.25 23.12
N GLY A 91 -10.48 0.24 22.50
CA GLY A 91 -10.59 0.10 21.05
C GLY A 91 -9.36 -0.49 20.36
N GLN A 92 -8.34 -0.93 21.10
CA GLN A 92 -7.16 -1.58 20.52
C GLN A 92 -7.48 -3.00 20.08
N LEU A 93 -6.79 -3.48 19.05
CA LEU A 93 -6.88 -4.87 18.64
C LEU A 93 -6.40 -5.79 19.77
N GLN A 94 -7.29 -6.62 20.31
CA GLN A 94 -6.93 -7.55 21.38
C GLN A 94 -6.60 -8.94 20.83
N ARG A 95 -7.43 -9.46 19.90
CA ARG A 95 -7.32 -10.83 19.40
C ARG A 95 -7.81 -10.97 17.97
N HIS A 96 -7.13 -11.83 17.23
CA HIS A 96 -7.53 -12.43 15.97
C HIS A 96 -7.56 -13.94 16.15
N HIS A 97 -8.75 -14.53 16.27
CA HIS A 97 -8.92 -15.98 16.40
C HIS A 97 -9.66 -16.52 15.19
N LEU A 98 -9.20 -17.64 14.64
CA LEU A 98 -9.62 -18.17 13.36
C LEU A 98 -10.06 -19.63 13.48
N SER A 99 -10.84 -20.09 12.51
CA SER A 99 -11.06 -21.53 12.26
C SER A 99 -9.72 -22.28 12.08
N ILE A 100 -8.71 -21.58 11.56
CA ILE A 100 -7.33 -22.05 11.38
C ILE A 100 -6.49 -21.65 12.61
N LEU A 101 -6.51 -22.47 13.66
CA LEU A 101 -5.93 -22.14 14.98
C LEU A 101 -4.44 -21.73 14.95
N GLN A 102 -3.66 -22.28 14.02
CA GLN A 102 -2.25 -21.95 13.85
C GLN A 102 -1.98 -20.50 13.44
N LEU A 103 -3.01 -19.77 12.99
CA LEU A 103 -2.93 -18.35 12.63
C LEU A 103 -3.47 -17.43 13.74
N ASN A 104 -3.94 -17.97 14.87
CA ASN A 104 -4.45 -17.17 15.98
C ASN A 104 -3.37 -16.24 16.53
N ARG A 105 -3.76 -15.01 16.87
CA ARG A 105 -2.90 -14.00 17.49
C ARG A 105 -3.63 -13.23 18.59
N ASP A 106 -3.01 -13.14 19.75
CA ASP A 106 -3.37 -12.28 20.87
C ASP A 106 -2.34 -11.15 20.97
N TYR A 107 -2.82 -9.92 21.20
CA TYR A 107 -2.02 -8.71 21.20
C TYR A 107 -2.03 -8.08 22.59
N THR A 108 -0.84 -7.74 23.10
CA THR A 108 -0.67 -7.17 24.44
C THR A 108 -0.23 -5.70 24.38
N TRP A 109 -1.03 -4.95 25.13
CA TRP A 109 -1.08 -3.53 25.41
C TRP A 109 -0.09 -3.04 26.46
N ASN A 110 0.86 -2.10 26.26
CA ASN A 110 1.38 -1.36 27.43
C ASN A 110 0.52 -0.10 27.70
N SER A 111 0.68 0.50 28.88
CA SER A 111 -0.09 1.69 29.29
C SER A 111 0.26 2.94 28.47
N GLY A 112 1.45 2.99 27.88
CA GLY A 112 1.88 4.08 26.98
C GLY A 112 1.46 3.86 25.54
N GLY A 113 0.74 2.78 25.26
CA GLY A 113 0.29 2.49 23.94
C GLY A 113 1.36 1.98 22.97
N GLN A 114 2.10 0.96 23.37
CA GLN A 114 3.03 0.28 22.47
C GLN A 114 2.85 -1.24 22.50
N LEU A 115 3.10 -1.90 21.35
CA LEU A 115 2.92 -3.34 21.18
C LEU A 115 4.02 -4.06 21.88
N VAL A 116 3.76 -4.57 23.07
CA VAL A 116 4.81 -5.27 23.81
C VAL A 116 4.83 -6.76 23.53
N ARG A 117 3.71 -7.35 23.06
CA ARG A 117 3.69 -8.78 22.74
C ARG A 117 2.61 -9.18 21.75
N ILE A 118 2.98 -9.99 20.76
CA ILE A 118 2.06 -10.81 19.96
C ILE A 118 2.26 -12.28 20.36
N ARG A 119 1.19 -12.99 20.68
CA ARG A 119 1.23 -14.43 21.00
C ARG A 119 0.25 -15.19 20.12
N GLY A 120 0.73 -16.19 19.41
CA GLY A 120 -0.08 -17.22 18.76
C GLY A 120 0.09 -18.58 19.42
N GLN A 121 -0.44 -19.62 18.77
CA GLN A 121 -0.40 -21.00 19.31
C GLN A 121 1.03 -21.55 19.45
N HIS A 122 1.90 -21.22 18.49
CA HIS A 122 3.28 -21.72 18.43
C HIS A 122 4.30 -20.60 18.24
N GLU A 123 3.86 -19.35 18.11
CA GLU A 123 4.72 -18.20 17.87
C GLU A 123 4.50 -17.16 18.96
N GLN A 124 5.56 -16.57 19.49
CA GLN A 124 5.50 -15.40 20.35
C GLN A 124 6.51 -14.37 19.88
N ARG A 125 6.13 -13.10 19.94
CA ARG A 125 6.99 -11.95 19.69
C ARG A 125 6.87 -11.00 20.85
N ASP A 126 8.01 -10.61 21.42
CA ASP A 126 8.12 -9.64 22.49
C ASP A 126 8.90 -8.43 22.01
N TYR A 127 8.43 -7.24 22.33
CA TYR A 127 9.01 -6.00 21.83
C TYR A 127 9.42 -5.09 22.99
N GLN A 128 10.53 -4.37 22.80
CA GLN A 128 10.99 -3.33 23.69
C GLN A 128 11.21 -2.04 22.90
N TYR A 129 10.86 -0.91 23.53
CA TYR A 129 10.95 0.42 22.94
C TYR A 129 11.79 1.33 23.82
N GLY A 130 12.44 2.31 23.20
CA GLY A 130 13.12 3.39 23.91
C GLY A 130 12.18 4.53 24.27
N ASP A 131 12.68 5.50 25.04
CA ASP A 131 11.89 6.66 25.50
C ASP A 131 11.31 7.50 24.34
N ALA A 132 12.00 7.50 23.20
CA ALA A 132 11.55 8.15 21.97
C ALA A 132 10.55 7.30 21.13
N GLY A 133 10.08 6.16 21.65
CA GLY A 133 9.13 5.28 20.98
C GLY A 133 9.70 4.42 19.85
N ARG A 134 11.02 4.42 19.65
CA ARG A 134 11.74 3.61 18.65
C ARG A 134 11.80 2.15 19.10
N LEU A 135 11.68 1.20 18.16
CA LEU A 135 11.88 -0.22 18.43
C LEU A 135 13.35 -0.46 18.80
N LEU A 136 13.63 -1.02 19.98
CA LEU A 136 14.97 -1.36 20.45
C LEU A 136 15.29 -2.83 20.28
N SER A 137 14.33 -3.71 20.57
CA SER A 137 14.52 -5.14 20.41
C SER A 137 13.23 -5.88 20.12
N THR A 138 13.38 -6.98 19.38
CA THR A 138 12.38 -8.02 19.19
C THR A 138 12.95 -9.33 19.71
N HIS A 139 12.19 -10.08 20.49
CA HIS A 139 12.45 -11.49 20.74
C HIS A 139 11.36 -12.33 20.07
N ILE A 140 11.76 -13.20 19.14
CA ILE A 140 10.88 -14.08 18.36
C ILE A 140 11.11 -15.51 18.83
N THR A 141 10.05 -16.16 19.29
CA THR A 141 10.04 -17.59 19.64
C THR A 141 9.02 -18.31 18.75
N SER A 142 9.47 -19.26 17.95
CA SER A 142 8.64 -20.14 17.12
C SER A 142 9.24 -21.56 17.12
N PRO A 143 8.59 -22.58 16.54
CA PRO A 143 9.20 -23.92 16.42
C PRO A 143 10.49 -23.93 15.58
N HIS A 144 10.75 -22.85 14.84
CA HIS A 144 11.89 -22.71 13.93
C HIS A 144 12.92 -21.68 14.41
N HIS A 145 12.54 -20.79 15.32
CA HIS A 145 13.35 -19.63 15.71
C HIS A 145 13.30 -19.38 17.22
N ASP A 146 14.46 -19.10 17.80
CA ASP A 146 14.59 -18.43 19.10
C ASP A 146 15.59 -17.29 18.89
N LEU A 147 15.08 -16.14 18.48
CA LEU A 147 15.88 -15.04 17.94
C LEU A 147 15.66 -13.76 18.74
N ALA A 148 16.71 -13.26 19.38
CA ALA A 148 16.75 -11.92 19.94
C ALA A 148 17.44 -10.95 18.96
N GLN A 149 16.68 -10.04 18.39
CA GLN A 149 17.14 -9.04 17.43
C GLN A 149 17.14 -7.66 18.09
N TRP A 150 18.27 -6.97 18.04
CA TRP A 150 18.41 -5.59 18.51
C TRP A 150 18.46 -4.62 17.34
N THR A 151 17.76 -3.50 17.47
CA THR A 151 17.78 -2.38 16.52
C THR A 151 18.52 -1.22 17.15
N PHE A 152 19.80 -1.07 16.80
CA PHE A 152 20.59 0.08 17.20
C PHE A 152 20.42 1.20 16.18
N THR A 153 20.26 2.43 16.66
CA THR A 153 20.18 3.63 15.80
C THR A 153 21.05 4.74 16.35
N ASP A 154 21.61 5.57 15.47
CA ASP A 154 22.19 6.86 15.85
C ASP A 154 21.08 7.88 16.23
N PRO A 155 21.42 9.09 16.72
CA PRO A 155 20.42 10.09 17.08
C PRO A 155 19.48 10.48 15.93
N ALA A 156 19.97 10.46 14.69
CA ALA A 156 19.20 10.77 13.49
C ALA A 156 18.33 9.59 13.00
N GLY A 157 18.42 8.42 13.64
CA GLY A 157 17.61 7.25 13.30
C GLY A 157 18.22 6.32 12.25
N ASN A 158 19.49 6.51 11.87
CA ASN A 158 20.18 5.59 10.97
C ASN A 158 20.51 4.30 11.73
N ARG A 159 20.16 3.13 11.18
CA ARG A 159 20.49 1.84 11.81
C ARG A 159 22.01 1.63 11.84
N THR A 160 22.52 1.26 13.00
CA THR A 160 23.96 1.02 13.26
C THR A 160 24.21 -0.41 13.69
N ALA A 161 25.46 -0.85 13.58
CA ALA A 161 25.87 -2.16 14.07
C ALA A 161 26.03 -2.17 15.60
N GLN A 162 25.93 -3.35 16.21
CA GLN A 162 26.20 -3.52 17.63
C GLN A 162 27.66 -3.16 17.95
N ARG A 163 27.86 -2.09 18.74
CA ARG A 163 29.18 -1.49 19.00
C ARG A 163 30.17 -2.43 19.66
N ASP A 164 29.72 -3.24 20.62
CA ASP A 164 30.61 -4.17 21.33
C ASP A 164 31.13 -5.29 20.42
N LYS A 165 30.33 -5.69 19.43
CA LYS A 165 30.69 -6.74 18.48
C LYS A 165 31.44 -6.21 17.25
N TYR A 166 31.13 -4.99 16.82
CA TYR A 166 31.69 -4.36 15.63
C TYR A 166 32.20 -2.94 15.94
N PRO A 167 33.21 -2.78 16.81
CA PRO A 167 33.68 -1.46 17.26
C PRO A 167 34.31 -0.63 16.13
N MET A 168 34.78 -1.29 15.05
CA MET A 168 35.36 -0.65 13.88
C MET A 168 34.33 -0.01 12.94
N LEU A 169 33.04 -0.33 13.08
CA LEU A 169 31.99 0.26 12.24
C LEU A 169 31.54 1.62 12.79
N PRO A 170 31.13 2.57 11.94
CA PRO A 170 30.65 3.88 12.38
C PRO A 170 29.47 3.78 13.36
N ASP A 171 29.44 4.68 14.34
CA ASP A 171 28.33 4.83 15.29
C ASP A 171 27.32 5.91 14.88
N HIS A 172 27.64 6.70 13.86
CA HIS A 172 26.76 7.68 13.23
C HIS A 172 27.17 7.89 11.77
N PHE A 173 26.25 8.45 10.98
CA PHE A 173 26.46 8.67 9.55
C PHE A 173 26.24 10.13 9.16
N ARG A 174 27.21 10.73 8.46
CA ARG A 174 27.05 12.07 7.90
C ARG A 174 25.98 12.08 6.82
N ASP A 175 25.20 13.14 6.77
CA ASP A 175 24.14 13.37 5.80
C ASP A 175 23.10 12.23 5.73
N ASN A 176 22.99 11.43 6.79
CA ASN A 176 22.18 10.21 6.89
C ASN A 176 22.52 9.11 5.86
N ARG A 177 23.70 9.16 5.25
CA ARG A 177 24.18 8.20 4.24
C ARG A 177 24.97 7.08 4.91
N ILE A 178 24.36 5.91 5.08
CA ILE A 178 25.06 4.72 5.63
C ILE A 178 26.15 4.33 4.65
N SER A 179 27.41 4.51 5.01
CA SER A 179 28.58 4.21 4.16
C SER A 179 29.03 2.76 4.25
N GLN A 180 28.74 2.08 5.37
CA GLN A 180 29.11 0.69 5.59
C GLN A 180 28.31 0.08 6.76
N ASP A 181 28.05 -1.22 6.69
CA ASP A 181 27.54 -2.03 7.79
C ASP A 181 28.33 -3.34 7.92
N VAL A 182 27.76 -4.34 8.62
CA VAL A 182 28.38 -5.65 8.86
C VAL A 182 28.58 -6.45 7.58
N GLU A 183 27.74 -6.24 6.57
CA GLU A 183 27.68 -7.06 5.35
C GLU A 183 28.20 -6.32 4.13
N ASN A 184 28.06 -5.00 4.05
CA ASN A 184 28.28 -4.25 2.82
C ASN A 184 28.99 -2.90 3.03
N PHE A 185 29.60 -2.41 1.96
CA PHE A 185 29.93 -1.00 1.75
C PHE A 185 28.93 -0.36 0.78
N TYR A 186 28.66 0.93 0.95
CA TYR A 186 27.63 1.65 0.21
C TYR A 186 28.18 2.97 -0.33
N HIS A 187 27.88 3.24 -1.59
CA HIS A 187 28.30 4.46 -2.28
C HIS A 187 27.10 5.19 -2.86
N TYR A 188 27.09 6.52 -2.67
CA TYR A 188 26.00 7.39 -3.10
C TYR A 188 26.53 8.46 -4.04
N ASP A 189 25.68 8.90 -4.97
CA ASP A 189 25.97 10.06 -5.81
C ASP A 189 25.77 11.40 -5.07
N GLU A 190 26.00 12.50 -5.79
CA GLU A 190 25.83 13.87 -5.26
C GLU A 190 24.39 14.14 -4.78
N HIS A 191 23.39 13.52 -5.42
CA HIS A 191 21.98 13.60 -5.06
C HIS A 191 21.58 12.64 -3.94
N GLY A 192 22.53 11.88 -3.38
CA GLY A 192 22.27 10.98 -2.27
C GLY A 192 21.52 9.71 -2.68
N ARG A 193 21.57 9.28 -3.94
CA ARG A 193 21.03 8.00 -4.38
C ARG A 193 22.09 6.93 -4.25
N LEU A 194 21.75 5.76 -3.69
CA LEU A 194 22.67 4.62 -3.63
C LEU A 194 23.03 4.18 -5.05
N THR A 195 24.29 4.30 -5.45
CA THR A 195 24.76 3.90 -6.78
C THR A 195 25.48 2.57 -6.77
N GLU A 196 26.17 2.23 -5.68
CA GLU A 196 26.90 0.96 -5.55
C GLU A 196 26.76 0.35 -4.16
N LYS A 197 26.65 -0.98 -4.09
CA LYS A 197 26.68 -1.77 -2.85
C LYS A 197 27.63 -2.95 -3.03
N ASP A 198 28.71 -2.97 -2.26
CA ASP A 198 29.77 -3.97 -2.33
C ASP A 198 29.66 -4.95 -1.16
N GLU A 199 29.55 -6.24 -1.45
CA GLU A 199 29.49 -7.26 -0.41
C GLU A 199 30.87 -7.45 0.25
N ARG A 200 30.94 -7.42 1.58
CA ARG A 200 32.15 -7.74 2.36
C ARG A 200 32.51 -9.21 2.30
N ARG A 201 31.52 -10.06 2.05
CA ARG A 201 31.71 -11.51 1.97
C ARG A 201 32.64 -11.84 0.81
N ILE A 202 33.69 -12.61 1.10
CA ILE A 202 34.55 -13.18 0.07
C ILE A 202 33.82 -14.38 -0.54
N HIS A 203 33.52 -14.31 -1.83
CA HIS A 203 32.96 -15.42 -2.60
C HIS A 203 34.08 -16.20 -3.30
N PRO A 204 33.91 -17.50 -3.59
CA PRO A 204 34.92 -18.33 -4.29
C PRO A 204 35.40 -17.74 -5.62
N HIS A 205 34.55 -16.94 -6.27
CA HIS A 205 34.80 -16.32 -7.57
C HIS A 205 34.89 -14.79 -7.46
N GLY A 206 35.41 -14.25 -6.36
CA GLY A 206 35.68 -12.82 -6.17
C GLY A 206 34.49 -12.00 -5.67
N SER A 207 34.73 -10.71 -5.41
CA SER A 207 33.73 -9.80 -4.82
C SER A 207 32.49 -9.63 -5.70
N VAL A 208 31.35 -9.51 -5.04
CA VAL A 208 30.06 -9.22 -5.68
C VAL A 208 29.73 -7.76 -5.45
N VAL A 209 29.38 -7.07 -6.54
CA VAL A 209 29.07 -5.64 -6.54
C VAL A 209 27.71 -5.42 -7.19
N HIS A 210 26.91 -4.58 -6.56
CA HIS A 210 25.58 -4.18 -7.00
C HIS A 210 25.66 -2.76 -7.52
N HIS A 211 25.21 -2.51 -8.75
CA HIS A 211 25.14 -1.17 -9.34
C HIS A 211 23.70 -0.75 -9.58
N TYR A 212 23.39 0.50 -9.27
CA TYR A 212 22.07 1.10 -9.37
C TYR A 212 22.16 2.38 -10.21
N ARG A 213 21.24 2.54 -11.17
CA ARG A 213 21.15 3.73 -12.03
C ARG A 213 19.74 4.28 -12.03
N TYR A 214 19.67 5.60 -12.10
CA TYR A 214 18.44 6.35 -11.94
C TYR A 214 18.21 7.27 -13.13
N ASP A 215 16.95 7.63 -13.36
CA ASP A 215 16.62 8.74 -14.25
C ASP A 215 16.70 10.11 -13.54
N ASN A 216 16.37 11.17 -14.27
CA ASN A 216 16.37 12.54 -13.78
C ASN A 216 15.26 12.83 -12.76
N GLN A 217 14.32 11.91 -12.56
CA GLN A 217 13.31 11.96 -11.50
C GLN A 217 13.70 11.08 -10.30
N HIS A 218 14.97 10.66 -10.24
CA HIS A 218 15.54 9.83 -9.16
C HIS A 218 14.87 8.45 -9.03
N ARG A 219 14.23 7.95 -10.09
CA ARG A 219 13.63 6.60 -10.12
C ARG A 219 14.65 5.58 -10.59
N LEU A 220 14.75 4.43 -9.92
CA LEU A 220 15.67 3.36 -10.31
C LEU A 220 15.25 2.79 -11.66
N THR A 221 16.07 2.95 -12.69
CA THR A 221 15.76 2.47 -14.06
C THR A 221 16.56 1.25 -14.45
N HIS A 222 17.70 1.01 -13.81
CA HIS A 222 18.58 -0.09 -14.16
C HIS A 222 19.39 -0.56 -12.95
N TYR A 223 19.39 -1.87 -12.72
CA TYR A 223 20.20 -2.55 -11.71
C TYR A 223 21.08 -3.63 -12.35
N ARG A 224 22.32 -3.78 -11.87
CA ARG A 224 23.21 -4.90 -12.21
C ARG A 224 23.87 -5.51 -10.99
N ARG A 225 23.91 -6.83 -10.93
CA ARG A 225 24.75 -7.61 -10.02
C ARG A 225 25.95 -8.15 -10.79
N MET A 226 27.15 -7.83 -10.34
CA MET A 226 28.38 -8.19 -11.05
C MET A 226 29.34 -8.96 -10.15
N GLN A 227 30.12 -9.87 -10.75
CA GLN A 227 31.19 -10.61 -10.10
C GLN A 227 32.34 -10.78 -11.09
N GLN A 228 33.55 -10.34 -10.73
CA GLN A 228 34.74 -10.36 -11.60
C GLN A 228 34.51 -9.77 -13.02
N GLY A 229 33.73 -8.68 -13.10
CA GLY A 229 33.42 -8.03 -14.38
C GLY A 229 32.30 -8.69 -15.19
N ASN A 230 31.84 -9.89 -14.81
CA ASN A 230 30.68 -10.54 -15.42
C ASN A 230 29.38 -9.99 -14.83
N VAL A 231 28.39 -9.76 -15.69
CA VAL A 231 27.03 -9.39 -15.25
C VAL A 231 26.25 -10.66 -14.95
N LEU A 232 26.06 -10.95 -13.67
CA LEU A 232 25.30 -12.12 -13.22
C LEU A 232 23.80 -11.92 -13.45
N THR A 233 23.31 -10.73 -13.14
CA THR A 233 21.90 -10.36 -13.26
C THR A 233 21.80 -8.88 -13.62
N GLU A 234 20.90 -8.57 -14.54
CA GLU A 234 20.56 -7.22 -14.96
C GLU A 234 19.04 -7.06 -14.91
N SER A 235 18.55 -5.90 -14.47
CA SER A 235 17.13 -5.59 -14.57
C SER A 235 16.90 -4.15 -14.97
N ARG A 236 15.82 -3.94 -15.72
CA ARG A 236 15.42 -2.62 -16.22
C ARG A 236 13.96 -2.37 -15.91
N TYR A 237 13.66 -1.14 -15.51
CA TYR A 237 12.34 -0.72 -15.07
C TYR A 237 11.81 0.42 -15.93
N LEU A 238 10.51 0.37 -16.25
CA LEU A 238 9.81 1.44 -16.95
C LEU A 238 8.72 2.02 -16.06
N TYR A 239 8.52 3.34 -16.18
CA TYR A 239 7.58 4.10 -15.38
C TYR A 239 6.64 4.90 -16.28
N ASP A 240 5.40 5.08 -15.84
CA ASP A 240 4.46 6.01 -16.47
C ASP A 240 4.70 7.47 -15.99
N PRO A 241 4.03 8.48 -16.57
CA PRO A 241 4.27 9.88 -16.22
C PRO A 241 4.05 10.21 -14.72
N PRO A 242 3.04 9.64 -14.02
CA PRO A 242 2.92 9.77 -12.57
C PRO A 242 4.00 9.05 -11.74
N GLY A 243 4.93 8.33 -12.36
CA GLY A 243 6.04 7.66 -11.66
C GLY A 243 5.75 6.24 -11.19
N ARG A 244 4.72 5.59 -11.74
CA ARG A 244 4.33 4.22 -11.39
C ARG A 244 5.09 3.24 -12.25
N ARG A 245 5.68 2.22 -11.65
CA ARG A 245 6.37 1.18 -12.41
C ARG A 245 5.36 0.41 -13.26
N VAL A 246 5.51 0.41 -14.59
CA VAL A 246 4.62 -0.27 -15.55
C VAL A 246 5.26 -1.51 -16.18
N SER A 247 6.60 -1.62 -16.14
CA SER A 247 7.30 -2.80 -16.61
C SER A 247 8.58 -3.08 -15.83
N LYS A 248 8.93 -4.35 -15.71
CA LYS A 248 10.22 -4.86 -15.27
C LYS A 248 10.69 -5.91 -16.25
N ARG A 249 11.96 -5.86 -16.64
CA ARG A 249 12.62 -6.91 -17.42
C ARG A 249 13.87 -7.38 -16.69
N VAL A 250 14.07 -8.68 -16.59
CA VAL A 250 15.19 -9.29 -15.89
C VAL A 250 15.97 -10.20 -16.83
N TRP A 251 17.28 -10.00 -16.90
CA TRP A 251 18.23 -10.85 -17.58
C TRP A 251 19.15 -11.49 -16.56
N ALA A 252 19.50 -12.74 -16.77
CA ALA A 252 20.49 -13.43 -15.95
C ALA A 252 21.37 -14.33 -16.80
N CYS A 253 22.62 -14.50 -16.40
CA CYS A 253 23.49 -15.49 -17.00
C CYS A 253 23.36 -16.84 -16.30
N THR A 254 23.78 -17.89 -17.03
CA THR A 254 24.07 -19.19 -16.42
C THR A 254 25.52 -19.15 -15.92
N VAL A 255 25.71 -19.37 -14.63
CA VAL A 255 27.05 -19.46 -14.00
C VAL A 255 27.51 -20.91 -14.03
N TYR A 256 28.70 -21.15 -14.55
CA TYR A 256 29.32 -22.47 -14.63
C TYR A 256 30.20 -22.76 -13.42
N HIS A 257 30.62 -24.01 -13.24
CA HIS A 257 31.43 -24.45 -12.09
C HIS A 257 32.77 -23.72 -11.93
N ASP A 258 33.33 -23.19 -13.02
CA ASP A 258 34.57 -22.41 -13.02
C ASP A 258 34.36 -20.93 -12.66
N GLY A 259 33.11 -20.52 -12.39
CA GLY A 259 32.74 -19.13 -12.12
C GLY A 259 32.53 -18.28 -13.37
N SER A 260 32.73 -18.84 -14.57
CA SER A 260 32.39 -18.17 -15.82
C SER A 260 30.87 -18.05 -15.99
N CYS A 261 30.43 -17.08 -16.79
CA CYS A 261 29.04 -16.65 -16.90
C CYS A 261 28.70 -16.50 -18.38
N SER A 262 27.57 -17.07 -18.81
CA SER A 262 27.07 -16.88 -20.18
C SER A 262 26.72 -15.42 -20.47
N GLN A 263 26.46 -15.07 -21.73
CA GLN A 263 25.77 -13.81 -22.02
C GLN A 263 24.41 -13.79 -21.30
N PRO A 264 24.03 -12.70 -20.59
CA PRO A 264 22.75 -12.61 -19.92
C PRO A 264 21.59 -12.76 -20.90
N ALA A 265 20.72 -13.74 -20.66
CA ALA A 265 19.51 -13.97 -21.43
C ALA A 265 18.29 -13.40 -20.70
N LEU A 266 17.28 -12.94 -21.45
CA LEU A 266 16.03 -12.47 -20.87
C LEU A 266 15.33 -13.63 -20.18
N GLN A 267 15.13 -13.52 -18.87
CA GLN A 267 14.48 -14.52 -18.04
C GLN A 267 13.00 -14.23 -17.83
N GLU A 268 12.68 -12.95 -17.63
CA GLU A 268 11.34 -12.54 -17.23
C GLU A 268 11.01 -11.14 -17.74
N THR A 269 9.76 -10.95 -18.13
CA THR A 269 9.14 -9.64 -18.33
C THR A 269 7.86 -9.59 -17.51
N VAL A 270 7.75 -8.58 -16.65
CA VAL A 270 6.59 -8.34 -15.78
C VAL A 270 5.96 -7.02 -16.18
N TRP A 271 4.65 -7.03 -16.38
CA TRP A 271 3.82 -5.84 -16.57
C TRP A 271 3.04 -5.53 -15.31
N TYR A 272 2.87 -4.25 -15.03
CA TYR A 272 2.26 -3.76 -13.80
C TYR A 272 1.10 -2.83 -14.10
N ALA A 273 -0.06 -3.10 -13.51
CA ALA A 273 -1.22 -2.24 -13.60
C ALA A 273 -1.63 -1.67 -12.25
N TRP A 274 -2.17 -0.45 -12.30
CA TRP A 274 -2.44 0.38 -11.15
C TRP A 274 -3.88 0.87 -11.12
N ASP A 275 -4.44 0.95 -9.91
CA ASP A 275 -5.66 1.71 -9.60
C ASP A 275 -5.23 2.86 -8.67
N GLY A 276 -5.06 4.05 -9.25
CA GLY A 276 -4.45 5.19 -8.57
C GLY A 276 -3.04 4.88 -8.02
N ASN A 277 -2.93 4.78 -6.69
CA ASN A 277 -1.67 4.50 -5.98
C ASN A 277 -1.41 3.02 -5.67
N ARG A 278 -2.37 2.12 -5.96
CA ARG A 278 -2.26 0.70 -5.63
C ARG A 278 -1.86 -0.13 -6.83
N LEU A 279 -0.86 -0.99 -6.66
CA LEU A 279 -0.46 -1.95 -7.69
C LEU A 279 -1.46 -3.10 -7.69
N THR A 280 -2.40 -3.10 -8.62
CA THR A 280 -3.53 -4.03 -8.62
C THR A 280 -3.31 -5.25 -9.50
N THR A 281 -2.39 -5.18 -10.46
CA THR A 281 -2.13 -6.30 -11.38
C THR A 281 -0.64 -6.49 -11.62
N THR A 282 -0.19 -7.74 -11.58
CA THR A 282 1.09 -8.18 -12.15
C THR A 282 0.82 -9.18 -13.25
N GLN A 283 1.54 -9.10 -14.36
CA GLN A 283 1.38 -10.04 -15.47
C GLN A 283 2.73 -10.43 -16.07
N THR A 284 2.97 -11.73 -16.13
CA THR A 284 4.07 -12.36 -16.87
C THR A 284 3.55 -13.08 -18.11
N ASP A 285 4.46 -13.70 -18.86
CA ASP A 285 4.12 -14.62 -19.95
C ASP A 285 3.32 -15.84 -19.47
N LYS A 286 3.46 -16.22 -18.19
CA LYS A 286 2.82 -17.40 -17.58
C LYS A 286 1.55 -17.08 -16.81
N THR A 287 1.55 -16.04 -15.99
CA THR A 287 0.43 -15.75 -15.09
C THR A 287 0.07 -14.28 -15.03
N ARG A 288 -1.20 -14.01 -14.77
CA ARG A 288 -1.74 -12.69 -14.43
C ARG A 288 -2.35 -12.78 -13.04
N ILE A 289 -1.81 -12.02 -12.10
CA ILE A 289 -2.31 -11.92 -10.73
C ILE A 289 -2.99 -10.57 -10.56
N GLN A 290 -4.25 -10.61 -10.13
CA GLN A 290 -4.98 -9.44 -9.67
C GLN A 290 -5.07 -9.46 -8.15
N THR A 291 -4.70 -8.35 -7.53
CA THR A 291 -4.86 -8.10 -6.10
C THR A 291 -6.03 -7.14 -5.87
N VAL A 292 -7.01 -7.57 -5.10
CA VAL A 292 -8.08 -6.71 -4.57
C VAL A 292 -7.67 -6.28 -3.17
N TYR A 293 -7.58 -4.98 -2.94
CA TYR A 293 -7.26 -4.39 -1.64
C TYR A 293 -8.53 -4.04 -0.88
N LEU A 294 -8.45 -4.02 0.46
CA LEU A 294 -9.49 -3.40 1.26
C LEU A 294 -9.66 -1.92 0.84
N PRO A 295 -10.91 -1.41 0.69
CA PRO A 295 -11.17 -0.05 0.25
C PRO A 295 -10.44 1.00 1.08
N GLY A 296 -9.89 2.03 0.42
CA GLY A 296 -9.14 3.11 1.07
C GLY A 296 -7.79 2.70 1.68
N SER A 297 -7.25 1.54 1.32
CA SER A 297 -6.14 0.94 2.05
C SER A 297 -5.14 0.19 1.17
N PHE A 298 -3.99 -0.20 1.74
CA PHE A 298 -2.92 -0.98 1.10
C PHE A 298 -2.82 -2.44 1.59
N THR A 299 -3.85 -2.93 2.31
CA THR A 299 -3.90 -4.29 2.83
C THR A 299 -4.56 -5.13 1.76
N PRO A 300 -3.83 -6.11 1.19
CA PRO A 300 -4.42 -6.99 0.20
C PRO A 300 -5.49 -7.86 0.86
N LEU A 301 -6.56 -8.14 0.13
CA LEU A 301 -7.67 -8.97 0.59
C LEU A 301 -7.79 -10.23 -0.25
N ILE A 302 -7.93 -10.11 -1.58
CA ILE A 302 -8.10 -11.25 -2.48
C ILE A 302 -6.99 -11.26 -3.53
N ARG A 303 -6.41 -12.44 -3.75
CA ARG A 303 -5.53 -12.79 -4.86
C ARG A 303 -6.32 -13.57 -5.89
N ILE A 304 -6.35 -13.10 -7.13
CA ILE A 304 -6.96 -13.82 -8.25
C ILE A 304 -5.88 -14.09 -9.28
N GLU A 305 -5.47 -15.35 -9.41
CA GLU A 305 -4.49 -15.78 -10.40
C GLU A 305 -5.20 -16.40 -11.59
N THR A 306 -4.85 -15.93 -12.79
CA THR A 306 -5.28 -16.49 -14.08
C THR A 306 -4.04 -16.83 -14.87
N ALA A 307 -3.96 -18.02 -15.46
CA ALA A 307 -2.85 -18.31 -16.38
C ALA A 307 -2.99 -17.43 -17.63
N THR A 308 -1.90 -16.87 -18.12
CA THR A 308 -1.92 -15.96 -19.28
C THR A 308 -2.43 -16.68 -20.54
N GLY A 309 -2.16 -17.99 -20.67
CA GLY A 309 -2.72 -18.84 -21.72
C GLY A 309 -4.23 -19.11 -21.61
N GLU A 310 -4.85 -18.95 -20.43
CA GLU A 310 -6.31 -19.03 -20.30
C GLU A 310 -7.00 -17.74 -20.77
N LEU A 311 -6.31 -16.60 -20.67
CA LEU A 311 -6.81 -15.32 -21.18
C LEU A 311 -6.95 -15.34 -22.71
N THR A 312 -6.04 -16.02 -23.41
CA THR A 312 -6.12 -16.14 -24.88
C THR A 312 -7.29 -17.02 -25.32
N ARG A 313 -7.72 -17.99 -24.51
CA ARG A 313 -8.93 -18.79 -24.78
C ARG A 313 -10.23 -17.99 -24.61
N ALA A 314 -10.20 -16.92 -23.82
CA ALA A 314 -11.34 -16.00 -23.71
C ALA A 314 -11.44 -15.02 -24.89
N ILE A 315 -10.40 -14.92 -25.74
CA ILE A 315 -10.46 -14.16 -26.98
C ILE A 315 -11.35 -14.93 -27.95
N ARG A 316 -12.55 -14.39 -28.18
CA ARG A 316 -13.49 -14.90 -29.16
C ARG A 316 -13.33 -14.19 -30.49
N ARG A 317 -13.60 -14.90 -31.58
CA ARG A 317 -13.78 -14.26 -32.89
C ARG A 317 -15.11 -13.53 -32.91
N THR A 318 -15.14 -12.32 -33.46
CA THR A 318 -16.41 -11.63 -33.73
C THR A 318 -17.20 -12.37 -34.81
N LEU A 319 -18.51 -12.13 -34.91
CA LEU A 319 -19.32 -12.64 -36.02
C LEU A 319 -18.71 -12.23 -37.37
N ALA A 320 -18.18 -11.01 -37.47
CA ALA A 320 -17.55 -10.52 -38.70
C ALA A 320 -16.28 -11.31 -39.02
N GLU A 321 -15.41 -11.59 -38.04
CA GLU A 321 -14.21 -12.40 -38.23
C GLU A 321 -14.55 -13.84 -38.60
N LYS A 322 -15.53 -14.43 -37.91
CA LYS A 322 -16.02 -15.79 -38.17
C LYS A 322 -16.54 -15.91 -39.60
N PHE A 323 -17.38 -14.98 -40.04
CA PHE A 323 -17.95 -15.00 -41.39
C PHE A 323 -16.90 -14.76 -42.46
N GLN A 324 -15.95 -13.85 -42.26
CA GLN A 324 -14.83 -13.64 -43.19
C GLN A 324 -13.98 -14.90 -43.33
N GLN A 325 -13.71 -15.60 -42.23
CA GLN A 325 -12.95 -16.85 -42.23
C GLN A 325 -13.71 -17.99 -42.92
N GLU A 326 -14.99 -18.18 -42.61
CA GLU A 326 -15.82 -19.24 -43.19
C GLU A 326 -16.08 -19.04 -44.68
N ALA A 327 -16.27 -17.77 -45.10
CA ALA A 327 -16.47 -17.42 -46.50
C ALA A 327 -15.16 -17.18 -47.27
N ASN A 328 -14.00 -17.18 -46.59
CA ASN A 328 -12.68 -16.87 -47.15
C ASN A 328 -12.66 -15.55 -47.95
N VAL A 329 -13.28 -14.50 -47.41
CA VAL A 329 -13.39 -13.16 -48.01
C VAL A 329 -13.12 -12.07 -46.97
N THR A 330 -12.59 -10.93 -47.42
CA THR A 330 -12.45 -9.74 -46.58
C THR A 330 -13.69 -8.85 -46.72
N PHE A 331 -14.32 -8.51 -45.61
CA PHE A 331 -15.48 -7.63 -45.61
C PHE A 331 -15.08 -6.15 -45.71
N PRO A 332 -15.89 -5.31 -46.40
CA PRO A 332 -15.75 -3.87 -46.32
C PRO A 332 -15.92 -3.36 -44.87
N PRO A 333 -15.24 -2.28 -44.46
CA PRO A 333 -15.32 -1.74 -43.09
C PRO A 333 -16.75 -1.45 -42.60
N GLU A 334 -17.62 -1.01 -43.50
CA GLU A 334 -19.03 -0.71 -43.21
C GLU A 334 -19.82 -1.97 -42.83
N LEU A 335 -19.52 -3.09 -43.50
CA LEU A 335 -20.16 -4.38 -43.21
C LEU A 335 -19.64 -4.97 -41.90
N VAL A 336 -18.34 -4.84 -41.62
CA VAL A 336 -17.74 -5.22 -40.33
C VAL A 336 -18.44 -4.45 -39.21
N ALA A 337 -18.54 -3.13 -39.30
CA ALA A 337 -19.21 -2.30 -38.31
C ALA A 337 -20.70 -2.66 -38.13
N ARG A 338 -21.41 -3.01 -39.21
CA ARG A 338 -22.80 -3.47 -39.15
C ARG A 338 -22.93 -4.80 -38.40
N VAL A 339 -22.08 -5.78 -38.73
CA VAL A 339 -22.08 -7.10 -38.10
C VAL A 339 -21.67 -7.01 -36.63
N ASP A 340 -20.68 -6.19 -36.30
CA ASP A 340 -20.26 -5.95 -34.91
C ASP A 340 -21.37 -5.27 -34.09
N ASN A 341 -22.11 -4.34 -34.69
CA ASN A 341 -23.28 -3.72 -34.06
C ASN A 341 -24.40 -4.75 -33.80
N LEU A 342 -24.69 -5.62 -34.77
CA LEU A 342 -25.64 -6.72 -34.60
C LEU A 342 -25.20 -7.68 -33.49
N GLU A 343 -23.92 -8.10 -33.49
CA GLU A 343 -23.37 -8.96 -32.43
C GLU A 343 -23.59 -8.33 -31.04
N ALA A 344 -23.29 -7.03 -30.91
CA ALA A 344 -23.44 -6.32 -29.65
C ALA A 344 -24.89 -6.28 -29.16
N GLU A 345 -25.86 -6.10 -30.05
CA GLU A 345 -27.29 -6.16 -29.73
C GLU A 345 -27.73 -7.57 -29.32
N LEU A 346 -27.41 -8.58 -30.13
CA LEU A 346 -27.76 -9.98 -29.87
C LEU A 346 -27.23 -10.46 -28.51
N ARG A 347 -26.01 -10.04 -28.13
CA ARG A 347 -25.42 -10.38 -26.82
C ARG A 347 -26.09 -9.69 -25.64
N ARG A 348 -26.66 -8.49 -25.82
CA ARG A 348 -27.49 -7.83 -24.80
C ARG A 348 -28.90 -8.42 -24.71
N GLY A 349 -29.28 -9.30 -25.64
CA GLY A 349 -30.66 -9.77 -25.76
C GLY A 349 -31.59 -8.69 -26.31
N GLU A 350 -31.04 -7.67 -26.97
CA GLU A 350 -31.77 -6.58 -27.61
C GLU A 350 -31.68 -6.75 -29.12
N LEU A 351 -32.61 -6.17 -29.88
CA LEU A 351 -32.50 -6.08 -31.33
C LEU A 351 -33.18 -4.80 -31.82
N SER A 352 -32.45 -3.94 -32.51
CA SER A 352 -33.01 -2.72 -33.09
C SER A 352 -33.83 -3.02 -34.35
N GLU A 353 -34.81 -2.17 -34.66
CA GLU A 353 -35.60 -2.29 -35.90
C GLU A 353 -34.71 -2.28 -37.15
N ALA A 354 -33.62 -1.51 -37.13
CA ALA A 354 -32.66 -1.45 -38.23
C ALA A 354 -31.97 -2.80 -38.47
N ASN A 355 -31.51 -3.46 -37.41
CA ASN A 355 -30.88 -4.78 -37.54
C ASN A 355 -31.90 -5.88 -37.83
N GLN A 356 -33.13 -5.75 -37.34
CA GLN A 356 -34.22 -6.68 -37.65
C GLN A 356 -34.62 -6.61 -39.14
N GLN A 357 -34.76 -5.40 -39.70
CA GLN A 357 -35.01 -5.20 -41.12
C GLN A 357 -33.84 -5.70 -41.98
N TRP A 358 -32.61 -5.40 -41.57
CA TRP A 358 -31.42 -5.85 -42.28
C TRP A 358 -31.31 -7.38 -42.32
N LEU A 359 -31.52 -8.06 -41.19
CA LEU A 359 -31.59 -9.53 -41.14
C LEU A 359 -32.68 -10.09 -42.05
N THR A 360 -33.85 -9.46 -42.07
CA THR A 360 -34.97 -9.86 -42.93
C THR A 360 -34.61 -9.73 -44.42
N GLN A 361 -33.96 -8.63 -44.82
CA GLN A 361 -33.48 -8.42 -46.18
C GLN A 361 -32.43 -9.46 -46.59
N CYS A 362 -31.60 -9.90 -45.65
CA CYS A 362 -30.61 -10.96 -45.86
C CYS A 362 -31.19 -12.38 -45.77
N GLY A 363 -32.47 -12.55 -45.43
CA GLY A 363 -33.10 -13.86 -45.25
C GLY A 363 -32.61 -14.63 -44.02
N LEU A 364 -32.12 -13.93 -43.00
CA LEU A 364 -31.59 -14.49 -41.75
C LEU A 364 -32.52 -14.19 -40.56
N THR A 365 -32.51 -15.08 -39.57
CA THR A 365 -33.25 -14.88 -38.31
C THR A 365 -32.33 -14.51 -37.15
N PRO A 366 -32.82 -13.78 -36.12
CA PRO A 366 -32.03 -13.48 -34.92
C PRO A 366 -31.53 -14.75 -34.21
N GLU A 367 -32.36 -15.78 -34.07
CA GLU A 367 -31.95 -17.09 -33.54
C GLU A 367 -30.81 -17.74 -34.32
N GLN A 368 -30.86 -17.73 -35.66
CA GLN A 368 -29.76 -18.25 -36.47
C GLN A 368 -28.46 -17.50 -36.20
N MET A 369 -28.51 -16.17 -36.13
CA MET A 369 -27.34 -15.34 -35.83
C MET A 369 -26.83 -15.54 -34.41
N LYS A 370 -27.74 -15.69 -33.44
CA LYS A 370 -27.40 -15.98 -32.05
C LYS A 370 -26.70 -17.32 -31.91
N ASN A 371 -27.11 -18.32 -32.68
CA ASN A 371 -26.44 -19.62 -32.74
C ASN A 371 -25.05 -19.58 -33.40
N GLN A 372 -24.74 -18.51 -34.16
CA GLN A 372 -23.39 -18.31 -34.71
C GLN A 372 -22.42 -17.67 -33.72
N LEU A 373 -22.93 -17.04 -32.65
CA LEU A 373 -22.09 -16.41 -31.63
C LEU A 373 -21.24 -17.46 -30.94
N GLU A 374 -19.93 -17.23 -30.88
CA GLU A 374 -19.08 -18.02 -30.00
C GLU A 374 -19.51 -17.81 -28.54
N PRO A 375 -19.64 -18.91 -27.76
CA PRO A 375 -20.03 -18.83 -26.35
C PRO A 375 -18.97 -18.07 -25.56
N GLU A 376 -19.39 -17.41 -24.49
CA GLU A 376 -18.47 -16.71 -23.61
C GLU A 376 -17.72 -17.73 -22.75
N TYR A 377 -16.41 -17.83 -22.96
CA TYR A 377 -15.53 -18.63 -22.12
C TYR A 377 -15.12 -17.82 -20.88
N THR A 378 -15.35 -18.37 -19.69
CA THR A 378 -14.85 -17.80 -18.44
C THR A 378 -13.52 -18.45 -18.10
N PRO A 379 -12.40 -17.71 -18.09
CA PRO A 379 -11.11 -18.26 -17.69
C PRO A 379 -11.16 -18.93 -16.33
N GLU A 380 -10.46 -20.06 -16.19
CA GLU A 380 -10.22 -20.68 -14.90
C GLU A 380 -9.34 -19.78 -14.03
N ARG A 381 -9.67 -19.68 -12.74
CA ARG A 381 -9.02 -18.77 -11.79
C ARG A 381 -8.76 -19.46 -10.48
N LYS A 382 -7.59 -19.21 -9.90
CA LYS A 382 -7.26 -19.58 -8.51
C LYS A 382 -7.47 -18.37 -7.62
N ILE A 383 -8.39 -18.50 -6.66
CA ILE A 383 -8.74 -17.42 -5.73
C ILE A 383 -8.19 -17.77 -4.36
N HIS A 384 -7.50 -16.80 -3.75
CA HIS A 384 -7.02 -16.92 -2.38
C HIS A 384 -7.36 -15.66 -1.58
N LEU A 385 -7.63 -15.82 -0.30
CA LEU A 385 -7.66 -14.74 0.67
C LEU A 385 -6.24 -14.48 1.20
N TYR A 386 -5.85 -13.21 1.26
CA TYR A 386 -4.70 -12.76 2.02
C TYR A 386 -5.06 -12.71 3.51
N HIS A 387 -4.43 -13.58 4.30
CA HIS A 387 -4.41 -13.43 5.76
C HIS A 387 -3.19 -12.58 6.13
N CYS A 388 -3.44 -11.39 6.66
CA CYS A 388 -2.41 -10.42 7.02
C CYS A 388 -2.26 -10.28 8.53
N ASP A 389 -1.10 -9.76 8.96
CA ASP A 389 -0.94 -9.25 10.32
C ASP A 389 -1.75 -7.96 10.55
N HIS A 390 -1.60 -7.37 11.74
CA HIS A 390 -2.29 -6.14 12.16
C HIS A 390 -1.86 -4.90 11.36
N ARG A 391 -0.71 -4.92 10.69
CA ARG A 391 -0.20 -3.84 9.83
C ARG A 391 -0.69 -3.96 8.40
N GLY A 392 -1.05 -5.17 7.96
CA GLY A 392 -1.40 -5.48 6.58
C GLY A 392 -0.34 -6.27 5.82
N LEU A 393 0.70 -6.77 6.50
CA LEU A 393 1.71 -7.66 5.93
C LEU A 393 1.11 -9.06 5.71
N PRO A 394 1.12 -9.63 4.49
CA PRO A 394 0.66 -10.99 4.24
C PRO A 394 1.45 -12.04 5.01
N LEU A 395 0.77 -12.84 5.81
CA LEU A 395 1.36 -13.98 6.54
C LEU A 395 0.98 -15.31 5.91
N ALA A 396 -0.21 -15.40 5.30
CA ALA A 396 -0.65 -16.61 4.60
C ALA A 396 -1.60 -16.30 3.43
N LEU A 397 -1.66 -17.22 2.46
CA LEU A 397 -2.72 -17.28 1.45
C LEU A 397 -3.63 -18.47 1.75
N ILE A 398 -4.92 -18.20 1.87
CA ILE A 398 -5.94 -19.20 2.18
C ILE A 398 -6.77 -19.46 0.93
N ASP A 399 -6.89 -20.71 0.51
CA ASP A 399 -7.75 -21.07 -0.62
C ASP A 399 -9.24 -21.04 -0.24
N VAL A 400 -10.12 -21.22 -1.24
CA VAL A 400 -11.58 -21.20 -1.04
C VAL A 400 -12.10 -22.29 -0.11
N ASN A 401 -11.33 -23.35 0.14
CA ASN A 401 -11.67 -24.44 1.05
C ASN A 401 -11.13 -24.22 2.48
N GLY A 402 -10.52 -23.07 2.76
CA GLY A 402 -9.91 -22.76 4.05
C GLY A 402 -8.53 -23.37 4.27
N ALA A 403 -7.90 -23.96 3.24
CA ALA A 403 -6.56 -24.51 3.36
C ALA A 403 -5.48 -23.44 3.15
N ILE A 404 -4.35 -23.56 3.86
CA ILE A 404 -3.20 -22.67 3.68
C ILE A 404 -2.42 -23.12 2.46
N ALA A 405 -2.44 -22.31 1.40
CA ALA A 405 -1.72 -22.58 0.16
C ALA A 405 -0.28 -22.01 0.15
N TRP A 406 -0.02 -20.99 0.98
CA TRP A 406 1.28 -20.35 1.16
C TRP A 406 1.34 -19.70 2.55
N ARG A 407 2.51 -19.70 3.20
CA ARG A 407 2.75 -19.02 4.47
C ARG A 407 4.20 -18.52 4.59
N ALA A 408 4.42 -17.41 5.28
CA ALA A 408 5.76 -16.96 5.62
C ALA A 408 5.84 -16.34 7.02
N GLU A 409 7.02 -16.41 7.62
CA GLU A 409 7.43 -15.72 8.84
C GLU A 409 8.38 -14.58 8.47
N PHE A 410 8.16 -13.40 9.06
CA PHE A 410 8.95 -12.19 8.78
C PHE A 410 9.57 -11.63 10.05
N ASP A 411 10.61 -10.81 9.92
CA ASP A 411 10.99 -9.87 10.98
C ASP A 411 10.13 -8.59 10.89
N GLU A 412 10.31 -7.69 11.84
CA GLU A 412 9.53 -6.46 11.93
C GLU A 412 9.81 -5.48 10.78
N TRP A 413 10.97 -5.61 10.13
CA TRP A 413 11.42 -4.79 9.00
C TRP A 413 11.02 -5.37 7.64
N GLY A 414 10.34 -6.53 7.64
CA GLY A 414 9.81 -7.18 6.45
C GLY A 414 10.74 -8.21 5.80
N ASN A 415 11.90 -8.53 6.40
CA ASN A 415 12.74 -9.63 5.92
C ASN A 415 12.02 -10.97 6.12
N VAL A 416 12.06 -11.84 5.11
CA VAL A 416 11.54 -13.20 5.21
C VAL A 416 12.50 -14.03 6.05
N LEU A 417 12.04 -14.54 7.19
CA LEU A 417 12.78 -15.48 8.03
C LEU A 417 12.58 -16.92 7.54
N ARG A 418 11.34 -17.23 7.12
CA ARG A 418 10.94 -18.55 6.62
C ARG A 418 9.77 -18.42 5.66
N GLU A 419 9.72 -19.29 4.65
CA GLU A 419 8.61 -19.41 3.72
C GLU A 419 8.25 -20.89 3.52
N ASP A 420 6.96 -21.22 3.65
CA ASP A 420 6.37 -22.52 3.32
C ASP A 420 5.47 -22.33 2.07
N ASN A 421 5.96 -22.77 0.91
CA ASN A 421 5.28 -22.59 -0.39
C ASN A 421 5.17 -23.91 -1.18
N PRO A 422 4.34 -24.87 -0.74
CA PRO A 422 4.24 -26.20 -1.36
C PRO A 422 3.69 -26.17 -2.80
N HIS A 423 2.99 -25.10 -3.17
CA HIS A 423 2.35 -24.96 -4.48
C HIS A 423 3.09 -24.01 -5.43
N ASN A 424 4.30 -23.54 -5.07
CA ASN A 424 5.10 -22.59 -5.85
C ASN A 424 4.30 -21.34 -6.27
N LEU A 425 3.46 -20.82 -5.36
CA LEU A 425 2.68 -19.61 -5.59
C LEU A 425 3.59 -18.38 -5.60
N GLU A 426 3.32 -17.47 -6.52
CA GLU A 426 3.99 -16.17 -6.54
C GLU A 426 3.29 -15.21 -5.58
N GLN A 427 3.97 -14.89 -4.48
CA GLN A 427 3.57 -13.91 -3.47
C GLN A 427 4.67 -12.85 -3.27
N LEU A 428 4.55 -11.72 -3.95
CA LEU A 428 5.55 -10.66 -3.93
C LEU A 428 5.22 -9.51 -2.98
N ILE A 429 4.02 -9.44 -2.42
CA ILE A 429 3.63 -8.34 -1.51
C ILE A 429 4.42 -8.45 -0.20
N ARG A 430 4.86 -7.30 0.35
CA ARG A 430 5.58 -7.19 1.63
C ARG A 430 4.78 -6.29 2.58
N LEU A 431 5.44 -5.38 3.32
CA LEU A 431 4.73 -4.39 4.12
C LEU A 431 3.78 -3.58 3.20
N PRO A 432 2.72 -2.95 3.74
CA PRO A 432 1.74 -2.25 2.92
C PRO A 432 2.40 -1.31 1.90
N GLY A 433 1.96 -1.38 0.64
CA GLY A 433 2.53 -0.61 -0.48
C GLY A 433 3.72 -1.26 -1.20
N GLN A 434 4.33 -2.28 -0.61
CA GLN A 434 5.61 -2.81 -1.07
C GLN A 434 5.49 -4.09 -1.91
N GLN A 435 6.33 -4.20 -2.93
CA GLN A 435 6.53 -5.39 -3.74
C GLN A 435 7.99 -5.81 -3.77
N TRP A 436 8.28 -7.08 -3.48
CA TRP A 436 9.63 -7.62 -3.53
C TRP A 436 10.14 -7.82 -4.95
N ASP A 437 11.33 -7.29 -5.21
CA ASP A 437 12.12 -7.58 -6.40
C ASP A 437 13.25 -8.54 -6.05
N LYS A 438 13.06 -9.80 -6.46
CA LYS A 438 14.00 -10.90 -6.19
C LYS A 438 15.42 -10.59 -6.67
N GLU A 439 15.56 -9.91 -7.80
CA GLU A 439 16.85 -9.66 -8.42
C GLU A 439 17.71 -8.65 -7.66
N THR A 440 17.09 -7.67 -6.98
CA THR A 440 17.80 -6.65 -6.19
C THR A 440 17.84 -6.98 -4.70
N GLY A 441 16.87 -7.76 -4.22
CA GLY A 441 16.56 -7.92 -2.80
C GLY A 441 15.76 -6.75 -2.20
N LEU A 442 15.53 -5.69 -2.97
CA LEU A 442 14.82 -4.48 -2.53
C LEU A 442 13.31 -4.64 -2.69
N TYR A 443 12.57 -3.82 -1.94
CA TYR A 443 11.12 -3.73 -2.05
C TYR A 443 10.75 -2.43 -2.76
N TYR A 444 10.17 -2.54 -3.94
CA TYR A 444 9.59 -1.39 -4.64
C TYR A 444 8.39 -0.87 -3.84
N ASN A 445 8.46 0.37 -3.39
CA ASN A 445 7.44 1.05 -2.60
C ASN A 445 7.04 2.36 -3.27
N ARG A 446 6.30 2.23 -4.37
CA ARG A 446 5.73 3.31 -5.20
C ARG A 446 6.73 4.41 -5.61
N HIS A 447 7.07 5.32 -4.71
CA HIS A 447 7.99 6.44 -4.93
C HIS A 447 9.47 6.08 -4.67
N ARG A 448 9.76 5.05 -3.87
CA ARG A 448 11.14 4.67 -3.48
C ARG A 448 11.35 3.16 -3.50
N TYR A 449 12.61 2.74 -3.35
CA TYR A 449 12.98 1.35 -3.10
C TYR A 449 13.48 1.21 -1.66
N TYR A 450 12.86 0.31 -0.92
CA TYR A 450 13.15 0.00 0.48
C TYR A 450 14.13 -1.18 0.57
N ASP A 451 15.19 -1.03 1.35
CA ASP A 451 16.11 -2.09 1.72
C ASP A 451 15.72 -2.62 3.12
N PRO A 452 15.14 -3.83 3.22
CA PRO A 452 14.70 -4.39 4.51
C PRO A 452 15.89 -4.77 5.42
N ALA A 453 17.08 -5.01 4.88
CA ALA A 453 18.26 -5.31 5.69
C ALA A 453 18.71 -4.04 6.45
N GLN A 454 18.70 -2.89 5.79
CA GLN A 454 18.97 -1.60 6.40
C GLN A 454 17.75 -0.98 7.12
N GLY A 455 16.55 -1.50 6.90
CA GLY A 455 15.30 -0.95 7.42
C GLY A 455 15.01 0.47 6.91
N ARG A 456 15.36 0.79 5.66
CA ARG A 456 15.26 2.16 5.14
C ARG A 456 15.24 2.25 3.60
N TYR A 457 15.03 3.44 3.05
CA TYR A 457 15.07 3.67 1.60
C TYR A 457 16.48 3.91 1.05
N ILE A 458 16.73 3.51 -0.20
CA ILE A 458 18.03 3.68 -0.87
C ILE A 458 18.20 5.04 -1.58
N THR A 459 17.15 5.86 -1.59
CA THR A 459 17.15 7.23 -2.11
C THR A 459 16.50 8.16 -1.09
N GLN A 460 16.85 9.45 -1.17
CA GLN A 460 16.17 10.50 -0.40
C GLN A 460 14.68 10.55 -0.74
N ASP A 461 13.88 11.04 0.21
CA ASP A 461 12.46 11.25 0.04
C ASP A 461 12.21 12.24 -1.12
N PRO A 462 11.41 11.89 -2.14
CA PRO A 462 11.12 12.80 -3.25
C PRO A 462 10.41 14.08 -2.84
N ILE A 463 9.75 14.11 -1.68
CA ILE A 463 9.21 15.34 -1.10
C ILE A 463 10.26 16.14 -0.31
N GLY A 464 11.55 15.76 -0.35
CA GLY A 464 12.64 16.52 0.24
C GLY A 464 12.59 16.55 1.77
N LEU A 465 12.87 17.71 2.38
CA LEU A 465 12.86 17.88 3.84
C LEU A 465 11.46 17.78 4.46
N MET A 466 10.42 17.84 3.63
CA MET A 466 9.04 17.49 3.99
C MET A 466 8.95 16.04 4.49
N GLY A 467 9.89 15.21 4.02
CA GLY A 467 10.18 13.86 4.47
C GLY A 467 10.82 13.75 5.86
N GLY A 468 11.03 14.87 6.56
CA GLY A 468 11.77 14.97 7.81
C GLY A 468 13.29 15.08 7.64
N LEU A 469 13.98 15.30 8.75
CA LEU A 469 15.43 15.53 8.78
C LEU A 469 16.27 14.31 8.36
N ASN A 470 15.70 13.11 8.41
CA ASN A 470 16.31 11.90 7.86
C ASN A 470 15.58 11.49 6.57
N PRO A 471 16.09 11.89 5.39
CA PRO A 471 15.37 11.71 4.13
C PRO A 471 15.33 10.25 3.65
N TYR A 472 16.02 9.33 4.30
CA TYR A 472 16.04 7.90 3.93
C TYR A 472 15.12 7.05 4.82
N GLN A 473 14.49 7.65 5.83
CA GLN A 473 13.86 6.93 6.93
C GLN A 473 12.62 6.13 6.49
N TYR A 474 12.56 4.86 6.90
CA TYR A 474 11.31 4.12 7.11
C TYR A 474 10.95 4.22 8.60
N PRO A 475 9.67 4.08 9.01
CA PRO A 475 9.31 4.20 10.43
C PRO A 475 10.20 3.40 11.38
N LEU A 476 10.75 4.09 12.39
CA LEU A 476 11.65 3.49 13.40
C LEU A 476 10.93 2.58 14.40
N ASN A 477 9.61 2.50 14.28
CA ASN A 477 8.75 1.51 14.93
C ASN A 477 7.85 0.88 13.86
N PRO A 478 8.40 -0.05 13.05
CA PRO A 478 7.66 -0.69 11.96
C PRO A 478 6.63 -1.72 12.47
N VAL A 479 6.53 -1.92 13.79
CA VAL A 479 5.51 -2.75 14.44
C VAL A 479 4.17 -2.03 14.51
N GLN A 480 4.20 -0.70 14.64
CA GLN A 480 2.99 0.12 14.77
C GLN A 480 2.74 1.03 13.56
N PHE A 481 3.80 1.40 12.84
CA PHE A 481 3.72 2.37 11.75
C PHE A 481 4.15 1.76 10.42
N ILE A 482 3.55 2.27 9.34
CA ILE A 482 3.78 1.84 7.96
C ILE A 482 3.94 3.06 7.07
N ASP A 483 4.61 2.90 5.94
CA ASP A 483 4.70 3.89 4.87
C ASP A 483 4.28 3.23 3.54
N PRO A 484 3.00 3.33 3.15
CA PRO A 484 2.48 2.65 1.96
C PRO A 484 2.78 3.31 0.61
N LEU A 485 3.30 4.55 0.63
CA LEU A 485 3.60 5.30 -0.58
C LEU A 485 5.10 5.42 -0.82
N GLY A 486 5.92 5.11 0.18
CA GLY A 486 7.31 5.50 0.15
C GLY A 486 7.47 7.01 0.31
N LEU A 487 6.57 7.67 1.03
CA LEU A 487 6.58 9.11 1.34
C LEU A 487 6.22 9.28 2.81
N LYS A 488 6.91 10.18 3.50
CA LYS A 488 6.49 10.51 4.86
C LYS A 488 5.28 11.45 4.81
N ASP A 489 4.12 10.96 5.24
CA ASP A 489 2.88 11.74 5.30
C ASP A 489 2.64 12.35 6.71
N VAL A 490 2.04 13.55 6.76
CA VAL A 490 1.53 14.15 8.01
C VAL A 490 0.26 13.43 8.43
N VAL A 491 0.17 13.04 9.69
CA VAL A 491 -1.00 12.38 10.28
C VAL A 491 -1.82 13.40 11.05
N ALA A 492 -3.08 13.59 10.67
CA ALA A 492 -4.07 14.32 11.44
C ALA A 492 -5.01 13.37 12.19
N VAL A 493 -5.15 13.59 13.50
CA VAL A 493 -6.08 12.84 14.35
C VAL A 493 -7.03 13.82 15.00
N VAL A 494 -8.33 13.53 14.93
CA VAL A 494 -9.39 14.45 15.33
C VAL A 494 -10.32 13.78 16.33
N TRP A 495 -10.50 14.41 17.47
CA TRP A 495 -11.47 14.10 18.51
C TRP A 495 -12.56 15.16 18.49
N GLY A 496 -13.76 14.78 18.06
CA GLY A 496 -14.92 15.65 18.07
C GLY A 496 -15.42 15.96 19.49
N ARG A 497 -16.14 17.07 19.64
CA ARG A 497 -16.73 17.50 20.91
C ARG A 497 -17.83 16.53 21.37
N ARG A 498 -17.86 16.17 22.66
CA ARG A 498 -18.95 15.42 23.29
C ARG A 498 -19.69 16.28 24.32
N VAL A 499 -21.00 16.46 24.13
CA VAL A 499 -21.85 17.37 24.92
C VAL A 499 -21.99 16.92 26.40
N LEU A 500 -21.79 15.63 26.70
CA LEU A 500 -22.04 15.06 28.03
C LEU A 500 -20.81 15.08 28.96
N ASP A 501 -19.57 15.12 28.42
CA ASP A 501 -18.35 14.76 29.19
C ASP A 501 -17.36 15.92 29.40
N LYS A 502 -17.76 17.18 29.16
CA LYS A 502 -16.91 18.39 29.28
C LYS A 502 -15.63 18.40 28.41
N SER A 503 -15.37 17.41 27.56
CA SER A 503 -14.31 17.47 26.53
C SER A 503 -14.73 18.43 25.42
N VAL A 504 -13.87 19.40 25.15
CA VAL A 504 -14.05 20.36 24.06
C VAL A 504 -13.61 19.76 22.70
N GLY A 505 -13.09 18.53 22.69
CA GLY A 505 -12.48 17.90 21.52
C GLY A 505 -11.06 18.41 21.27
N HIS A 506 -10.36 17.73 20.35
CA HIS A 506 -8.95 18.01 20.08
C HIS A 506 -8.56 17.69 18.63
N VAL A 507 -7.54 18.38 18.13
CA VAL A 507 -6.89 18.08 16.85
C VAL A 507 -5.40 17.90 17.10
N PHE A 508 -4.88 16.77 16.65
CA PHE A 508 -3.47 16.43 16.67
C PHE A 508 -2.91 16.40 15.25
N LEU A 509 -1.74 16.99 15.04
CA LEU A 509 -0.95 16.81 13.82
C LEU A 509 0.43 16.27 14.22
N GLY A 510 0.80 15.14 13.64
CA GLY A 510 2.10 14.54 13.80
C GLY A 510 2.56 13.88 12.52
N ASP A 511 3.59 13.07 12.58
CA ASP A 511 3.95 12.17 11.49
C ASP A 511 3.88 10.70 11.94
N SER A 512 4.06 9.80 10.97
CA SER A 512 4.16 8.36 11.20
C SER A 512 5.37 7.93 12.05
N ASN A 513 6.19 8.87 12.53
CA ASN A 513 7.38 8.65 13.35
C ASN A 513 7.25 9.21 14.77
N SER A 514 6.03 9.54 15.21
CA SER A 514 5.74 10.14 16.52
C SER A 514 6.29 11.55 16.75
N ASN A 515 6.75 12.25 15.70
CA ASN A 515 6.99 13.68 15.84
C ASN A 515 5.64 14.39 15.95
N VAL A 516 5.55 15.33 16.88
CA VAL A 516 4.36 16.14 17.07
C VAL A 516 4.61 17.51 16.47
N TYR A 517 3.91 17.79 15.38
CA TYR A 517 3.85 19.15 14.83
C TYR A 517 2.96 20.02 15.72
N MET A 518 1.82 19.46 16.14
CA MET A 518 0.85 20.13 17.02
C MET A 518 0.10 19.12 17.90
N SER A 519 0.00 19.47 19.18
CA SER A 519 -0.99 18.89 20.09
C SER A 519 -1.22 19.82 21.27
N SER A 520 -1.83 20.96 20.99
CA SER A 520 -1.95 22.06 21.96
C SER A 520 -3.13 21.85 22.90
N PHE A 521 -2.82 21.81 24.21
CA PHE A 521 -3.78 21.70 25.31
C PHE A 521 -3.65 22.90 26.26
N PRO A 522 -4.74 23.31 26.91
CA PRO A 522 -4.68 24.23 28.03
C PRO A 522 -4.18 23.52 29.30
N THR A 523 -3.26 24.15 30.02
CA THR A 523 -2.87 23.77 31.39
C THR A 523 -3.25 24.88 32.38
N PRO A 524 -4.10 24.62 33.40
CA PRO A 524 -4.84 23.37 33.64
C PRO A 524 -5.92 23.11 32.58
N HIS A 525 -6.39 21.87 32.49
CA HIS A 525 -7.35 21.44 31.47
C HIS A 525 -8.69 22.20 31.60
N GLY A 526 -9.11 22.90 30.55
CA GLY A 526 -10.27 23.79 30.57
C GLY A 526 -10.56 24.43 29.21
N MET A 527 -11.28 25.55 29.19
CA MET A 527 -11.51 26.33 27.96
C MET A 527 -10.42 27.39 27.71
N HIS A 528 -9.57 27.64 28.71
CA HIS A 528 -8.50 28.63 28.70
C HIS A 528 -7.34 28.12 29.56
N GLY A 529 -6.09 28.43 29.20
CA GLY A 529 -4.93 28.07 30.03
C GLY A 529 -3.59 28.37 29.35
N VAL A 530 -2.50 27.92 29.98
CA VAL A 530 -1.16 27.97 29.37
C VAL A 530 -1.13 26.97 28.21
N ASN A 531 -0.68 27.42 27.05
CA ASN A 531 -0.52 26.55 25.89
C ASN A 531 0.58 25.52 26.14
N THR A 532 0.21 24.25 26.16
CA THR A 532 1.15 23.15 26.39
C THR A 532 1.03 22.14 25.26
N THR A 533 2.14 21.81 24.62
CA THR A 533 2.17 20.74 23.61
C THR A 533 2.40 19.39 24.28
N LYS A 534 1.53 18.43 23.97
CA LYS A 534 1.66 17.04 24.44
C LYS A 534 2.21 16.16 23.33
N ASN A 535 3.01 15.15 23.69
CA ASN A 535 3.33 14.08 22.74
C ASN A 535 2.07 13.23 22.45
N TRP A 536 2.13 12.31 21.49
CA TRP A 536 1.00 11.44 21.12
C TRP A 536 0.37 10.73 22.33
N VAL A 537 1.20 10.08 23.16
CA VAL A 537 0.75 9.29 24.32
C VAL A 537 0.02 10.17 25.34
N ASN A 538 0.60 11.32 25.67
CA ASN A 538 -0.01 12.26 26.62
C ASN A 538 -1.27 12.93 26.05
N THR A 539 -1.39 13.01 24.73
CA THR A 539 -2.60 13.49 24.03
C THR A 539 -3.74 12.49 24.19
N GLN A 540 -3.44 11.23 23.90
CA GLN A 540 -4.34 10.09 24.08
C GLN A 540 -4.86 10.00 25.52
N VAL A 541 -3.95 9.91 26.50
CA VAL A 541 -4.30 9.89 27.94
C VAL A 541 -5.18 11.09 28.35
N ALA A 542 -4.95 12.26 27.74
CA ALA A 542 -5.73 13.46 28.06
C ALA A 542 -7.15 13.44 27.47
N GLU A 543 -7.33 12.88 26.28
CA GLU A 543 -8.65 12.70 25.67
C GLU A 543 -9.42 11.50 26.24
N GLY A 544 -8.70 10.44 26.63
CA GLY A 544 -9.23 9.26 27.31
C GLY A 544 -10.23 8.46 26.49
N ARG A 545 -10.19 8.56 25.16
CA ARG A 545 -11.15 7.94 24.24
C ARG A 545 -10.60 7.89 22.82
N THR A 546 -11.08 6.94 22.02
CA THR A 546 -10.70 6.83 20.61
C THR A 546 -11.08 8.07 19.79
N PRO A 547 -10.25 8.48 18.81
CA PRO A 547 -10.54 9.60 17.92
C PRO A 547 -11.71 9.33 16.97
N ASP A 548 -12.36 10.39 16.52
CA ASP A 548 -13.51 10.39 15.62
C ASP A 548 -13.11 10.44 14.12
N GLY A 549 -11.84 10.74 13.82
CA GLY A 549 -11.27 10.65 12.47
C GLY A 549 -9.75 10.69 12.44
N ILE A 550 -9.16 10.03 11.43
CA ILE A 550 -7.70 9.94 11.22
C ILE A 550 -7.43 10.10 9.73
N TYR A 551 -6.43 10.92 9.38
CA TYR A 551 -6.15 11.31 8.02
C TYR A 551 -4.65 11.36 7.77
N LEU A 552 -4.18 10.82 6.64
CA LEU A 552 -2.90 11.17 6.05
C LEU A 552 -3.09 12.43 5.23
N ILE A 553 -2.18 13.39 5.38
CA ILE A 553 -2.21 14.66 4.70
C ILE A 553 -0.85 14.85 4.02
N SER A 554 -0.90 14.95 2.70
CA SER A 554 0.17 15.51 1.90
C SER A 554 0.13 17.02 2.07
N VAL A 555 1.18 17.56 2.67
CA VAL A 555 1.41 19.00 2.81
C VAL A 555 2.27 19.41 1.62
N PRO A 556 1.88 20.38 0.77
CA PRO A 556 2.71 20.83 -0.37
C PRO A 556 3.92 21.74 -0.05
N ASP A 557 3.90 22.50 1.04
CA ASP A 557 4.93 23.47 1.43
C ASP A 557 5.34 23.27 2.90
N ASP A 558 6.28 22.36 3.16
CA ASP A 558 6.61 21.98 4.54
C ASP A 558 7.36 23.06 5.30
N ASP A 559 8.19 23.89 4.64
CA ASP A 559 8.91 24.97 5.33
C ASP A 559 7.91 25.99 5.92
N SER A 560 6.88 26.34 5.14
CA SER A 560 5.79 27.20 5.61
C SER A 560 4.92 26.48 6.66
N PHE A 561 4.70 25.18 6.50
CA PHE A 561 3.98 24.35 7.48
C PHE A 561 4.72 24.31 8.83
N ASP A 562 5.99 23.90 8.86
CA ASP A 562 6.82 23.77 10.05
C ASP A 562 7.00 25.11 10.75
N LYS A 563 7.22 26.18 9.99
CA LYS A 563 7.27 27.54 10.54
C LYS A 563 5.95 27.90 11.20
N ALA A 564 4.82 27.71 10.52
CA ALA A 564 3.50 28.01 11.09
C ALA A 564 3.16 27.11 12.30
N ALA A 565 3.56 25.83 12.28
CA ALA A 565 3.40 24.91 13.39
C ALA A 565 4.15 25.43 14.62
N LYS A 566 5.42 25.83 14.43
CA LYS A 566 6.26 26.41 15.47
C LYS A 566 5.70 27.74 15.99
N ASP A 567 5.34 28.66 15.10
CA ASP A 567 4.84 29.99 15.47
C ASP A 567 3.58 29.90 16.34
N GLU A 568 2.68 28.95 16.05
CA GLU A 568 1.49 28.73 16.88
C GLU A 568 1.79 27.93 18.16
N ARG A 569 2.78 27.04 18.13
CA ARG A 569 3.19 26.26 19.31
C ARG A 569 3.85 27.13 20.36
N ASP A 570 4.64 28.11 19.92
CA ASP A 570 5.44 28.99 20.77
C ASP A 570 4.59 30.13 21.39
N LYS A 571 3.27 30.15 21.13
CA LYS A 571 2.33 31.07 21.79
C LYS A 571 2.07 30.67 23.23
N ASP A 572 1.95 31.66 24.10
CA ASP A 572 1.86 31.47 25.55
C ASP A 572 0.50 30.95 26.03
N SER A 573 -0.60 31.33 25.36
CA SER A 573 -1.96 31.05 25.82
C SER A 573 -2.77 30.18 24.86
N TRP A 574 -3.49 29.23 25.46
CA TRP A 574 -4.49 28.41 24.78
C TRP A 574 -5.88 28.93 25.13
N ASP A 575 -6.68 29.24 24.12
CA ASP A 575 -8.03 29.78 24.28
C ASP A 575 -9.00 29.16 23.27
N TRP A 576 -10.09 28.57 23.76
CA TRP A 576 -11.13 28.00 22.92
C TRP A 576 -11.72 29.03 21.93
N TYR A 577 -11.80 30.30 22.33
CA TYR A 577 -12.16 31.45 21.50
C TYR A 577 -10.96 32.38 21.29
N SER A 578 -9.87 31.85 20.73
CA SER A 578 -8.67 32.62 20.37
C SER A 578 -9.02 33.88 19.55
N ASN A 579 -8.91 35.05 20.18
CA ASN A 579 -9.37 36.33 19.61
C ASN A 579 -8.24 37.36 19.45
N ASN A 580 -7.01 37.05 19.88
CA ASN A 580 -5.85 37.91 19.70
C ASN A 580 -4.61 37.15 19.20
N ALA A 581 -3.55 37.88 18.90
CA ALA A 581 -2.37 37.34 18.20
C ALA A 581 -1.57 36.33 19.03
N ASN A 582 -1.61 36.42 20.37
CA ASN A 582 -0.82 35.57 21.27
C ASN A 582 -1.58 34.33 21.76
N GLU A 583 -2.86 34.19 21.39
CA GLU A 583 -3.68 33.02 21.69
C GLU A 583 -3.65 32.01 20.54
N THR A 584 -3.83 30.74 20.89
CA THR A 584 -4.08 29.66 19.93
C THR A 584 -5.05 28.62 20.50
N ASN A 585 -5.45 27.68 19.66
CA ASN A 585 -6.03 26.40 20.09
C ASN A 585 -5.76 25.34 19.03
N CYS A 586 -6.15 24.10 19.32
CA CYS A 586 -5.88 22.96 18.44
C CYS A 586 -6.45 23.11 17.02
N THR A 587 -7.61 23.73 16.83
CA THR A 587 -8.20 23.89 15.48
C THR A 587 -7.62 25.08 14.73
N VAL A 588 -7.36 26.19 15.42
CA VAL A 588 -6.69 27.38 14.85
C VAL A 588 -5.30 27.01 14.37
N GLN A 589 -4.54 26.31 15.20
CA GLN A 589 -3.21 25.86 14.83
C GLN A 589 -3.28 24.86 13.67
N ALA A 590 -4.17 23.84 13.72
CA ALA A 590 -4.33 22.90 12.62
C ALA A 590 -4.61 23.60 11.29
N TYR A 591 -5.56 24.53 11.30
CA TYR A 591 -5.97 25.28 10.12
C TYR A 591 -4.80 26.13 9.57
N LYS A 592 -4.17 26.94 10.42
CA LYS A 592 -3.09 27.84 10.00
C LYS A 592 -1.89 27.07 9.48
N THR A 593 -1.49 26.02 10.18
CA THR A 593 -0.37 25.17 9.80
C THR A 593 -0.62 24.48 8.46
N LEU A 594 -1.77 23.83 8.28
CA LEU A 594 -2.10 23.15 7.02
C LEU A 594 -2.27 24.13 5.86
N LYS A 595 -2.88 25.29 6.10
CA LYS A 595 -3.06 26.33 5.07
C LYS A 595 -1.74 26.95 4.65
N ALA A 596 -0.86 27.28 5.61
CA ALA A 596 0.49 27.74 5.33
C ALA A 596 1.27 26.68 4.54
N GLY A 597 1.04 25.41 4.89
CA GLY A 597 1.55 24.26 4.17
C GLY A 597 0.98 24.02 2.78
N GLY A 598 0.10 24.89 2.27
CA GLY A 598 -0.46 24.78 0.92
C GLY A 598 -1.60 23.78 0.75
N VAL A 599 -2.12 23.20 1.86
CA VAL A 599 -3.28 22.30 1.81
C VAL A 599 -4.53 23.11 1.44
N LYS A 600 -5.26 22.65 0.42
CA LYS A 600 -6.44 23.35 -0.12
C LYS A 600 -7.67 23.12 0.75
N LEU A 601 -7.76 23.81 1.87
CA LEU A 601 -8.94 23.82 2.74
C LEU A 601 -10.10 24.56 2.04
N SER A 602 -11.26 23.92 1.97
CA SER A 602 -12.42 24.33 1.19
C SER A 602 -13.21 25.48 1.82
N THR A 603 -13.04 25.68 3.12
CA THR A 603 -13.71 26.72 3.89
C THR A 603 -12.71 27.77 4.38
N PRO A 604 -12.92 29.08 4.11
CA PRO A 604 -12.16 30.13 4.77
C PRO A 604 -12.44 30.05 6.28
N TRP A 605 -11.41 30.17 7.11
CA TRP A 605 -11.57 30.08 8.56
C TRP A 605 -12.53 31.15 9.07
N VAL A 606 -13.55 30.73 9.80
CA VAL A 606 -14.49 31.59 10.51
C VAL A 606 -14.46 31.16 11.97
N ALA A 607 -13.86 31.96 12.84
CA ALA A 607 -13.95 31.69 14.28
C ALA A 607 -15.43 31.67 14.72
N PRO A 608 -15.84 30.70 15.56
CA PRO A 608 -15.06 29.59 16.11
C PRO A 608 -15.21 28.31 15.27
N TRP A 609 -14.10 27.77 14.74
CA TRP A 609 -14.06 26.37 14.28
C TRP A 609 -13.83 25.43 15.45
N SER A 610 -14.78 24.54 15.67
CA SER A 610 -14.63 23.43 16.61
C SER A 610 -13.89 22.25 15.97
N PRO A 611 -13.38 21.30 16.77
CA PRO A 611 -12.83 20.05 16.25
C PRO A 611 -13.83 19.27 15.38
N ASN A 612 -15.14 19.44 15.59
CA ASN A 612 -16.17 18.85 14.72
C ASN A 612 -16.15 19.47 13.31
N ASP A 613 -15.99 20.79 13.21
CA ASP A 613 -15.93 21.47 11.92
C ASP A 613 -14.67 21.05 11.14
N PHE A 614 -13.54 20.91 11.85
CA PHE A 614 -12.31 20.38 11.26
C PHE A 614 -12.45 18.91 10.83
N LEU A 615 -13.16 18.08 11.62
CA LEU A 615 -13.45 16.70 11.26
C LEU A 615 -14.27 16.61 9.96
N ASP A 616 -15.28 17.46 9.81
CA ASP A 616 -16.12 17.52 8.61
C ASP A 616 -15.34 18.00 7.39
N GLU A 617 -14.46 19.00 7.55
CA GLU A 617 -13.54 19.46 6.51
C GLU A 617 -12.64 18.33 6.02
N MET A 618 -11.97 17.61 6.92
CA MET A 618 -11.10 16.48 6.56
C MET A 618 -11.88 15.33 5.92
N ASN A 619 -13.09 15.02 6.42
CA ASN A 619 -13.99 14.05 5.79
C ASN A 619 -14.34 14.44 4.35
N ASN A 620 -14.58 15.72 4.09
CA ASN A 620 -14.89 16.22 2.76
C ASN A 620 -13.67 16.15 1.83
N LEU A 621 -12.49 16.61 2.29
CA LEU A 621 -11.25 16.54 1.53
C LEU A 621 -10.87 15.09 1.21
N SER A 622 -11.07 14.15 2.14
CA SER A 622 -10.76 12.74 1.91
C SER A 622 -11.59 12.08 0.80
N LYS A 623 -12.72 12.68 0.42
CA LYS A 623 -13.58 12.22 -0.69
C LYS A 623 -13.24 12.89 -2.02
N GLN A 624 -12.44 13.95 -2.02
CA GLN A 624 -12.09 14.70 -3.22
C GLN A 624 -10.85 14.10 -3.90
N LYS A 625 -10.86 14.05 -5.24
CA LYS A 625 -9.67 13.63 -6.00
C LYS A 625 -8.58 14.70 -5.91
N ASN A 626 -7.35 14.28 -5.68
CA ASN A 626 -6.16 15.14 -5.61
C ASN A 626 -6.18 16.18 -4.47
N SER A 627 -6.93 15.94 -3.40
CA SER A 627 -6.90 16.81 -2.20
C SER A 627 -5.61 16.67 -1.39
N GLY A 628 -4.86 15.57 -1.59
CA GLY A 628 -3.73 15.20 -0.74
C GLY A 628 -4.16 14.63 0.62
N VAL A 629 -5.46 14.49 0.89
CA VAL A 629 -5.98 13.98 2.17
C VAL A 629 -6.55 12.58 1.97
N THR A 630 -6.09 11.62 2.76
CA THR A 630 -6.59 10.24 2.75
C THR A 630 -7.10 9.87 4.13
N LYS A 631 -8.38 9.53 4.25
CA LYS A 631 -8.93 9.05 5.53
C LYS A 631 -8.44 7.62 5.80
N ILE A 632 -7.83 7.43 6.96
CA ILE A 632 -7.40 6.12 7.43
C ILE A 632 -8.57 5.46 8.17
N PRO A 633 -8.91 4.20 7.89
CA PRO A 633 -9.87 3.47 8.72
C PRO A 633 -9.36 3.40 10.16
N MET A 634 -10.20 3.74 11.14
CA MET A 634 -9.81 3.74 12.57
C MET A 634 -9.17 2.42 13.04
N GLN A 635 -9.54 1.32 12.40
CA GLN A 635 -9.05 -0.04 12.65
C GLN A 635 -7.53 -0.19 12.38
N TRP A 636 -6.93 0.72 11.61
CA TRP A 636 -5.54 0.66 11.15
C TRP A 636 -4.58 1.50 11.99
N TRP A 637 -5.09 2.56 12.61
CA TRP A 637 -4.37 3.34 13.60
C TRP A 637 -4.65 2.86 15.03
N ALA A 638 -5.58 1.91 15.21
CA ALA A 638 -5.78 1.15 16.45
C ALA A 638 -4.61 0.19 16.77
N MET A 639 -3.42 0.46 16.20
CA MET A 639 -2.12 0.20 16.80
C MET A 639 -1.68 1.36 17.72
N TYR A 640 -2.51 1.86 18.66
CA TYR A 640 -2.40 1.78 20.15
C TYR A 640 -3.25 2.89 20.88
N PRO A 641 -3.62 2.73 22.19
CA PRO A 641 -4.92 2.98 22.86
C PRO A 641 -5.31 4.42 23.11
N GLU A 642 -6.63 4.58 23.23
CA GLU A 642 -7.32 5.60 24.03
C GLU A 642 -6.95 7.02 23.63
#